data_AF-A0A521LJE3-F1
#
_entry.id   AF-A0A521LJE3-F1
#
_cell.length_a   1.000
_cell.length_b   1.000
_cell.length_c   1.000
_cell.angle_alpha   90.00
_cell.angle_beta   90.00
_cell.angle_gamma   90.00
#
_symmetry.space_group_name_H-M   'P 1'
#
loop_
_entity.id
_entity.type
_entity.pdbx_description
1 polymer ?
#
loop_
_entity_poly.entity_id
_entity_poly.type
_entity_poly.pdbx_seq_one_letter_code
_entity_poly.pdbx_strand_id
1 'polypeptide(L)'
;STDITFYVGWYGGTGAEETPDTLKVASDKPNYAPGENARLRIEAPFAGEALIAIATDRIVDTRPVQVPAGGTTVEIPVKAEWGAGAYALVTAWRPLAAPAERMPTRAIGAVWLGLNPALRTLAVQIGTPEKITPRQKIEVPVKVSNLAGGEAFVTLAAVDEGILQLTRYRTPKPADYYFGKRALGVAMRDDYGRLLDTRADDLGRIRTGGDAGDIGGLDVVPTRTVALFSGPVKLDDKGEARITLDIPDFVGQLRLMAVAYEKSRVGSAEQRLFVRDAVTADVVLPRFLAPKDVGRVALSLHNVDGQAGDYRVTLEATGSVALERPVAETKRLAANQRELMTWPLQAGEAGFGKVAVSVQGPGNFNVRREWDIQVRSAQTPSAVDTVARLGAGNEATVDRNVTAGFAPGTAQVSASLTRIPGIDVAALLRALDKYPYGCVEQTTSRAMPLLYYNDVALLGYGPTDPRINDRVQDAVYRIVDMQLGDGAFGMWGPYSSPAAEWLQTYVLDFLVRANAQQMVVPSASLQRGLTWLNRSADKFSPNAQAYAWYVLAKAGFADPGRIRYFQDTKAAEMKGGAAWAMLAAALNQVGEPGRARLAFATARQKIDERDPADYYGSPLRNRAALITLAVEAGGREALTEVTSLVGERLAASIDTTTTQEQAWLVLAARAMSGSGELVYSVDGQQRRASAEPVVINPDAATLARGLRLKNDTDRPIWMQVTARGVPTDPLPAARAGLSVEREYLTLGGRPAELDKVRQNDRLIVSISGRNLEGGYHEVALLDLLPAGFEIESVLNEETVKSFPFLSKLTETRIAEARDDRFFAALNLGIRPYRMWWDAEGKYGNSYHVAYIVRAVTPGSFTLPATNVSDMYAPRVHGRTTMGRVSIAPAAR
;
A
#
# COMPACT_ATOMS: atom_id res chain seq x y z
N SER A 1 -4.04 46.55 18.64
CA SER A 1 -4.59 46.88 17.32
C SER A 1 -4.82 45.58 16.57
N THR A 2 -5.78 45.55 15.66
CA THR A 2 -5.90 44.46 14.69
C THR A 2 -5.52 45.06 13.35
N ASP A 3 -4.42 44.58 12.77
CA ASP A 3 -3.88 45.07 11.50
C ASP A 3 -4.06 43.99 10.43
N ILE A 4 -4.70 44.33 9.31
CA ILE A 4 -4.92 43.43 8.17
C ILE A 4 -4.17 43.99 6.97
N THR A 5 -3.27 43.18 6.40
CA THR A 5 -2.56 43.52 5.17
C THR A 5 -3.38 43.06 3.97
N PHE A 6 -3.55 43.93 2.97
CA PHE A 6 -4.18 43.59 1.69
C PHE A 6 -3.35 44.13 0.53
N TYR A 7 -3.54 43.54 -0.65
CA TYR A 7 -2.85 43.92 -1.89
C TYR A 7 -3.81 44.67 -2.83
N VAL A 8 -3.26 45.60 -3.63
CA VAL A 8 -3.97 46.30 -4.71
C VAL A 8 -3.20 46.08 -6.01
N GLY A 9 -3.85 45.56 -7.05
CA GLY A 9 -3.22 45.23 -8.34
C GLY A 9 -4.23 45.03 -9.48
N TRP A 10 -3.74 44.80 -10.70
CA TRP A 10 -4.53 44.72 -11.95
C TRP A 10 -5.36 43.43 -12.11
N TYR A 11 -5.08 42.41 -11.29
CA TYR A 11 -5.91 41.22 -11.10
C TYR A 11 -6.17 41.08 -9.60
N GLY A 12 -7.25 41.71 -9.13
CA GLY A 12 -7.79 41.53 -7.79
C GLY A 12 -8.63 40.25 -7.75
N GLY A 13 -8.44 39.46 -6.69
CA GLY A 13 -8.97 38.11 -6.46
C GLY A 13 -10.31 37.75 -7.11
N THR A 14 -10.32 36.61 -7.79
CA THR A 14 -11.54 35.92 -8.23
C THR A 14 -12.30 35.39 -7.01
N GLY A 15 -13.45 35.99 -6.70
CA GLY A 15 -14.43 35.36 -5.80
C GLY A 15 -15.14 36.36 -4.88
N ALA A 16 -16.19 37.00 -5.39
CA ALA A 16 -17.19 37.63 -4.53
C ALA A 16 -18.28 36.58 -4.22
N GLU A 17 -18.45 36.23 -2.95
CA GLU A 17 -19.63 35.50 -2.46
C GLU A 17 -20.43 36.37 -1.48
N GLU A 18 -21.74 36.13 -1.46
CA GLU A 18 -22.78 37.02 -0.90
C GLU A 18 -23.24 36.55 0.49
N THR A 19 -22.44 36.75 1.54
CA THR A 19 -22.79 36.27 2.88
C THR A 19 -23.96 37.08 3.48
N PRO A 20 -25.10 36.45 3.83
CA PRO A 20 -26.24 37.14 4.45
C PRO A 20 -25.95 37.59 5.87
N ASP A 21 -26.59 38.69 6.30
CA ASP A 21 -26.71 38.99 7.71
C ASP A 21 -27.42 37.85 8.47
N THR A 22 -26.88 37.47 9.62
CA THR A 22 -27.39 36.32 10.38
C THR A 22 -28.65 36.68 11.15
N LEU A 23 -29.74 35.95 10.92
CA LEU A 23 -30.97 35.98 11.72
C LEU A 23 -30.86 34.96 12.85
N LYS A 24 -31.04 35.42 14.10
CA LYS A 24 -31.06 34.53 15.25
C LYS A 24 -32.37 33.74 15.26
N VAL A 25 -32.25 32.43 15.07
CA VAL A 25 -33.36 31.49 15.05
C VAL A 25 -33.04 30.34 15.99
N ALA A 26 -33.98 29.99 16.86
CA ALA A 26 -33.82 28.91 17.82
C ALA A 26 -35.09 28.05 17.90
N SER A 27 -34.91 26.77 18.18
CA SER A 27 -35.99 25.84 18.52
C SER A 27 -36.05 25.67 20.04
N ASP A 28 -37.23 25.38 20.58
CA ASP A 28 -37.43 25.16 22.02
C ASP A 28 -36.80 23.85 22.53
N LYS A 29 -36.61 22.87 21.64
CA LYS A 29 -36.00 21.57 21.94
C LYS A 29 -35.07 21.12 20.81
N PRO A 30 -34.11 20.23 21.10
CA PRO A 30 -33.25 19.64 20.08
C PRO A 30 -33.94 18.55 19.25
N ASN A 31 -34.88 17.79 19.86
CA ASN A 31 -35.56 16.66 19.22
C ASN A 31 -37.05 16.64 19.54
N TYR A 32 -37.84 16.15 18.60
CA TYR A 32 -39.30 16.11 18.66
C TYR A 32 -39.85 14.72 18.32
N ALA A 33 -40.98 14.36 18.92
CA ALA A 33 -41.74 13.20 18.45
C ALA A 33 -42.51 13.56 17.16
N PRO A 34 -42.76 12.60 16.25
CA PRO A 34 -43.66 12.83 15.13
C PRO A 34 -45.05 13.29 15.63
N GLY A 35 -45.55 14.39 15.08
CA GLY A 35 -46.80 15.03 15.47
C GLY A 35 -46.66 16.11 16.56
N GLU A 36 -45.50 16.28 17.17
CA GLU A 36 -45.23 17.38 18.11
C GLU A 36 -45.03 18.71 17.37
N ASN A 37 -45.41 19.84 17.99
CA ASN A 37 -45.17 21.17 17.43
C ASN A 37 -43.83 21.72 17.94
N ALA A 38 -42.87 21.94 17.04
CA ALA A 38 -41.66 22.68 17.32
C ALA A 38 -41.95 24.18 17.43
N ARG A 39 -41.51 24.82 18.51
CA ARG A 39 -41.66 26.27 18.70
C ARG A 39 -40.40 26.97 18.20
N LEU A 40 -40.51 27.58 17.03
CA LEU A 40 -39.44 28.31 16.36
C LEU A 40 -39.45 29.78 16.78
N ARG A 41 -38.48 30.20 17.59
CA ARG A 41 -38.28 31.61 17.96
C ARG A 41 -37.43 32.29 16.89
N ILE A 42 -37.97 33.35 16.30
CA ILE A 42 -37.28 34.20 15.33
C ILE A 42 -37.02 35.53 16.02
N GLU A 43 -35.75 35.86 16.25
CA GLU A 43 -35.34 37.18 16.73
C GLU A 43 -34.93 38.04 15.54
N ALA A 44 -35.86 38.89 15.08
CA ALA A 44 -35.59 39.82 14.00
C ALA A 44 -35.11 41.18 14.57
N PRO A 45 -34.02 41.75 14.03
CA PRO A 45 -33.53 43.07 14.42
C PRO A 45 -34.44 44.20 13.89
N PHE A 46 -35.39 43.89 12.99
CA PHE A 46 -36.34 44.81 12.41
C PHE A 46 -37.73 44.18 12.29
N ALA A 47 -38.76 45.02 12.11
CA ALA A 47 -40.09 44.55 11.69
C ALA A 47 -40.12 44.32 10.18
N GLY A 48 -40.74 43.24 9.72
CA GLY A 48 -40.78 42.87 8.31
C GLY A 48 -41.52 41.56 8.03
N GLU A 49 -41.40 41.07 6.80
CA GLU A 49 -41.93 39.76 6.39
C GLU A 49 -40.80 38.72 6.44
N ALA A 50 -41.11 37.48 6.85
CA ALA A 50 -40.18 36.37 6.80
C ALA A 50 -40.81 35.14 6.15
N LEU A 51 -40.01 34.38 5.39
CA LEU A 51 -40.37 33.08 4.85
C LEU A 51 -39.64 32.00 5.65
N ILE A 52 -40.40 31.06 6.20
CA ILE A 52 -39.88 29.84 6.81
C ILE A 52 -40.02 28.71 5.77
N ALA A 53 -38.90 28.19 5.28
CA ALA A 53 -38.86 26.98 4.46
C ALA A 53 -38.36 25.80 5.31
N ILE A 54 -39.20 24.77 5.46
CA ILE A 54 -38.80 23.51 6.08
C ILE A 54 -38.17 22.65 4.98
N ALA A 55 -36.93 22.21 5.18
CA ALA A 55 -36.14 21.55 4.16
C ALA A 55 -35.38 20.31 4.68
N THR A 56 -35.40 19.25 3.87
CA THR A 56 -34.54 18.06 4.00
C THR A 56 -33.46 18.11 2.90
N ASP A 57 -33.44 17.10 2.02
CA ASP A 57 -32.89 17.12 0.66
C ASP A 57 -33.76 17.92 -0.33
N ARG A 58 -34.98 18.31 0.08
CA ARG A 58 -35.92 19.13 -0.69
C ARG A 58 -36.73 20.02 0.25
N ILE A 59 -37.39 21.04 -0.30
CA ILE A 59 -38.36 21.84 0.46
C ILE A 59 -39.62 21.00 0.67
N VAL A 60 -40.06 20.88 1.93
CA VAL A 60 -41.23 20.09 2.33
C VAL A 60 -42.41 20.95 2.78
N ASP A 61 -42.16 22.16 3.27
CA ASP A 61 -43.19 23.13 3.65
C ASP A 61 -42.63 24.56 3.55
N THR A 62 -43.50 25.54 3.28
CA THR A 62 -43.13 26.97 3.24
C THR A 62 -44.21 27.81 3.89
N ARG A 63 -43.82 28.74 4.77
CA ARG A 63 -44.76 29.57 5.54
C ARG A 63 -44.32 31.03 5.53
N PRO A 64 -45.10 31.96 4.95
CA PRO A 64 -44.89 33.38 5.16
C PRO A 64 -45.35 33.77 6.57
N VAL A 65 -44.58 34.62 7.24
CA VAL A 65 -44.83 35.06 8.62
C VAL A 65 -44.48 36.54 8.76
N GLN A 66 -45.39 37.32 9.33
CA GLN A 66 -45.09 38.69 9.71
C GLN A 66 -44.27 38.70 11.01
N VAL A 67 -43.12 39.37 11.00
CA VAL A 67 -42.22 39.44 12.16
C VAL A 67 -42.18 40.89 12.70
N PRO A 68 -42.61 41.13 13.95
CA PRO A 68 -42.50 42.45 14.58
C PRO A 68 -41.06 42.73 15.03
N ALA A 69 -40.76 44.01 15.30
CA ALA A 69 -39.50 44.38 15.94
C ALA A 69 -39.42 43.71 17.33
N GLY A 70 -38.35 42.95 17.59
CA GLY A 70 -38.22 42.12 18.79
C GLY A 70 -38.59 40.64 18.60
N GLY A 71 -39.02 40.24 17.40
CA GLY A 71 -39.18 38.83 17.01
C GLY A 71 -40.51 38.17 17.34
N THR A 72 -40.73 36.98 16.80
CA THR A 72 -41.97 36.19 16.96
C THR A 72 -41.66 34.71 17.22
N THR A 73 -42.66 33.94 17.64
CA THR A 73 -42.56 32.48 17.80
C THR A 73 -43.60 31.81 16.91
N VAL A 74 -43.17 30.82 16.12
CA VAL A 74 -44.01 30.11 15.15
C VAL A 74 -44.03 28.63 15.50
N GLU A 75 -45.22 28.02 15.51
CA GLU A 75 -45.37 26.57 15.71
C GLU A 75 -45.26 25.82 14.37
N ILE A 76 -44.33 24.86 14.31
CA ILE A 76 -44.07 24.01 13.15
C ILE A 76 -44.40 22.55 13.52
N PRO A 77 -45.45 21.94 12.93
CA PRO A 77 -45.79 20.54 13.19
C PRO A 77 -44.73 19.61 12.59
N VAL A 78 -44.08 18.83 13.45
CA VAL A 78 -43.02 17.90 13.06
C VAL A 78 -43.62 16.65 12.44
N LYS A 79 -43.19 16.29 11.23
CA LYS A 79 -43.73 15.13 10.50
C LYS A 79 -42.76 13.95 10.51
N ALA A 80 -43.31 12.73 10.58
CA ALA A 80 -42.53 11.49 10.55
C ALA A 80 -41.71 11.31 9.25
N GLU A 81 -42.17 11.88 8.15
CA GLU A 81 -41.56 11.78 6.82
C GLU A 81 -40.20 12.48 6.68
N TRP A 82 -39.83 13.34 7.65
CA TRP A 82 -38.53 14.03 7.66
C TRP A 82 -37.35 13.09 8.01
N GLY A 83 -37.62 11.84 8.39
CA GLY A 83 -36.59 10.85 8.68
C GLY A 83 -35.79 11.20 9.94
N ALA A 84 -34.58 11.73 9.77
CA ALA A 84 -33.72 12.17 10.88
C ALA A 84 -34.13 13.55 11.43
N GLY A 85 -34.77 14.38 10.61
CA GLY A 85 -35.09 15.76 10.92
C GLY A 85 -35.12 16.64 9.68
N ALA A 86 -35.47 17.91 9.87
CA ALA A 86 -35.49 18.90 8.81
C ALA A 86 -34.87 20.22 9.31
N TYR A 87 -34.36 21.03 8.38
CA TYR A 87 -33.96 22.39 8.64
C TYR A 87 -35.17 23.33 8.54
N ALA A 88 -35.33 24.23 9.49
CA ALA A 88 -36.15 25.43 9.31
C ALA A 88 -35.24 26.57 8.87
N LEU A 89 -35.34 26.92 7.60
CA LEU A 89 -34.63 28.04 6.97
C LEU A 89 -35.53 29.27 7.02
N VAL A 90 -35.08 30.32 7.68
CA VAL A 90 -35.86 31.55 7.85
C VAL A 90 -35.14 32.67 7.11
N THR A 91 -35.83 33.29 6.15
CA THR A 91 -35.36 34.48 5.46
C THR A 91 -36.28 35.63 5.82
N ALA A 92 -35.75 36.72 6.39
CA ALA A 92 -36.51 37.90 6.76
C ALA A 92 -36.10 39.11 5.91
N TRP A 93 -37.07 39.92 5.50
CA TRP A 93 -36.89 41.12 4.69
C TRP A 93 -37.46 42.35 5.39
N ARG A 94 -36.69 43.45 5.35
CA ARG A 94 -37.12 44.74 5.89
C ARG A 94 -37.78 45.60 4.80
N PRO A 95 -38.89 46.29 5.08
CA PRO A 95 -39.44 47.30 4.18
C PRO A 95 -38.47 48.49 3.99
N LEU A 96 -38.27 48.94 2.75
CA LEU A 96 -37.33 50.04 2.40
C LEU A 96 -37.88 51.46 2.61
N ALA A 97 -39.12 51.60 3.10
CA ALA A 97 -39.86 52.86 3.10
C ALA A 97 -39.43 53.90 4.17
N ALA A 98 -38.45 53.60 5.03
CA ALA A 98 -37.96 54.53 6.06
C ALA A 98 -36.42 54.61 6.09
N PRO A 99 -35.82 55.82 6.13
CA PRO A 99 -34.38 55.98 6.25
C PRO A 99 -33.95 55.51 7.64
N ALA A 100 -33.18 54.42 7.70
CA ALA A 100 -32.60 53.92 8.92
C ALA A 100 -31.12 53.62 8.67
N GLU A 101 -30.26 54.24 9.48
CA GLU A 101 -28.81 54.01 9.45
C GLU A 101 -28.50 52.53 9.74
N ARG A 102 -27.84 51.88 8.77
CA ARG A 102 -27.08 50.62 8.93
C ARG A 102 -27.82 49.43 9.57
N MET A 103 -28.95 49.04 9.00
CA MET A 103 -29.64 47.77 9.34
C MET A 103 -29.79 46.89 8.09
N PRO A 104 -29.64 45.57 8.22
CA PRO A 104 -29.60 44.67 7.06
C PRO A 104 -30.94 44.62 6.32
N THR A 105 -30.88 44.59 4.97
CA THR A 105 -32.08 44.51 4.11
C THR A 105 -32.67 43.10 4.06
N ARG A 106 -31.83 42.08 4.31
CA ARG A 106 -32.14 40.65 4.36
C ARG A 106 -31.38 40.03 5.52
N ALA A 107 -32.03 39.16 6.30
CA ALA A 107 -31.35 38.31 7.29
C ALA A 107 -31.78 36.85 7.15
N ILE A 108 -30.82 35.91 7.24
CA ILE A 108 -31.05 34.47 7.08
C ILE A 108 -30.64 33.72 8.35
N GLY A 109 -31.50 32.80 8.80
CA GLY A 109 -31.24 31.93 9.94
C GLY A 109 -31.63 30.50 9.61
N ALA A 110 -30.91 29.53 10.18
CA ALA A 110 -31.20 28.11 9.99
C ALA A 110 -31.13 27.39 11.33
N VAL A 111 -32.12 26.55 11.62
CA VAL A 111 -32.11 25.66 12.79
C VAL A 111 -32.48 24.24 12.38
N TRP A 112 -31.89 23.25 13.05
CA TRP A 112 -32.20 21.84 12.83
C TRP A 112 -33.32 21.41 13.78
N LEU A 113 -34.39 20.86 13.22
CA LEU A 113 -35.50 20.23 13.94
C LEU A 113 -35.32 18.71 13.88
N GLY A 114 -34.68 18.13 14.89
CA GLY A 114 -34.40 16.70 14.95
C GLY A 114 -35.64 15.86 15.28
N LEU A 115 -35.76 14.68 14.68
CA LEU A 115 -36.73 13.67 15.14
C LEU A 115 -36.09 12.80 16.22
N ASN A 116 -36.85 12.48 17.28
CA ASN A 116 -36.36 11.62 18.35
C ASN A 116 -36.08 10.20 17.82
N PRO A 117 -34.83 9.71 17.89
CA PRO A 117 -34.47 8.40 17.36
C PRO A 117 -34.88 7.24 18.27
N ALA A 118 -35.42 7.48 19.48
CA ALA A 118 -35.66 6.45 20.49
C ALA A 118 -36.43 5.21 19.98
N LEU A 119 -37.40 5.40 19.08
CA LEU A 119 -38.18 4.30 18.49
C LEU A 119 -37.40 3.45 17.46
N ARG A 120 -36.23 3.94 17.04
CA ARG A 120 -35.31 3.34 16.07
C ARG A 120 -33.95 2.98 16.68
N THR A 121 -33.84 3.02 18.01
CA THR A 121 -32.61 2.68 18.72
C THR A 121 -32.77 1.42 19.56
N LEU A 122 -31.72 0.60 19.61
CA LEU A 122 -31.58 -0.55 20.49
C LEU A 122 -30.71 -0.19 21.70
N ALA A 123 -31.06 -0.71 22.87
CA ALA A 123 -30.21 -0.60 24.06
C ALA A 123 -29.30 -1.82 24.14
N VAL A 124 -27.98 -1.63 24.01
CA VAL A 124 -26.99 -2.71 24.00
C VAL A 124 -26.21 -2.69 25.32
N GLN A 125 -26.00 -3.85 25.93
CA GLN A 125 -25.21 -4.03 27.14
C GLN A 125 -24.19 -5.14 26.92
N ILE A 126 -22.93 -4.87 27.27
CA ILE A 126 -21.83 -5.84 27.19
C ILE A 126 -21.50 -6.28 28.61
N GLY A 127 -21.67 -7.56 28.91
CA GLY A 127 -21.21 -8.16 30.17
C GLY A 127 -19.78 -8.65 30.03
N THR A 128 -18.91 -8.23 30.92
CA THR A 128 -17.51 -8.67 30.96
C THR A 128 -16.97 -8.44 32.38
N PRO A 129 -16.05 -9.28 32.90
CA PRO A 129 -15.32 -8.96 34.12
C PRO A 129 -14.48 -7.68 33.93
N GLU A 130 -14.15 -6.99 35.01
CA GLU A 130 -13.29 -5.80 34.95
C GLU A 130 -11.87 -6.16 34.48
N LYS A 131 -11.37 -7.33 34.88
CA LYS A 131 -10.01 -7.81 34.63
C LYS A 131 -9.99 -9.30 34.30
N ILE A 132 -9.12 -9.68 33.37
CA ILE A 132 -8.75 -11.07 33.06
C ILE A 132 -7.23 -11.23 32.95
N THR A 133 -6.77 -12.49 32.98
CA THR A 133 -5.43 -12.86 32.55
C THR A 133 -5.38 -13.11 31.03
N PRO A 134 -4.24 -12.92 30.36
CA PRO A 134 -4.09 -13.29 28.95
C PRO A 134 -4.05 -14.80 28.71
N ARG A 135 -4.00 -15.21 27.43
CA ARG A 135 -3.84 -16.61 26.97
C ARG A 135 -5.01 -17.51 27.41
N GLN A 136 -6.23 -17.00 27.29
CA GLN A 136 -7.43 -17.76 27.62
C GLN A 136 -8.60 -17.38 26.72
N LYS A 137 -9.58 -18.29 26.62
CA LYS A 137 -10.86 -18.00 25.99
C LYS A 137 -11.82 -17.41 27.02
N ILE A 138 -12.51 -16.35 26.64
CA ILE A 138 -13.56 -15.73 27.45
C ILE A 138 -14.89 -15.78 26.70
N GLU A 139 -15.99 -15.92 27.43
CA GLU A 139 -17.33 -15.67 26.89
C GLU A 139 -17.77 -14.26 27.27
N VAL A 140 -18.11 -13.45 26.26
CA VAL A 140 -18.68 -12.12 26.43
C VAL A 140 -20.19 -12.20 26.20
N PRO A 141 -21.03 -12.17 27.25
CA PRO A 141 -22.46 -12.02 27.09
C PRO A 141 -22.81 -10.62 26.60
N VAL A 142 -23.65 -10.54 25.57
CA VAL A 142 -24.21 -9.28 25.06
C VAL A 142 -25.72 -9.36 25.13
N LYS A 143 -26.35 -8.33 25.71
CA LYS A 143 -27.80 -8.23 25.83
C LYS A 143 -28.30 -7.01 25.07
N VAL A 144 -29.33 -7.22 24.26
CA VAL A 144 -29.98 -6.17 23.47
C VAL A 144 -31.44 -6.08 23.90
N SER A 145 -31.84 -4.89 24.33
CA SER A 145 -33.21 -4.58 24.74
C SER A 145 -33.87 -3.64 23.73
N ASN A 146 -35.20 -3.51 23.81
CA ASN A 146 -36.04 -2.73 22.88
C ASN A 146 -36.09 -3.31 21.46
N LEU A 147 -36.12 -4.64 21.33
CA LEU A 147 -36.37 -5.33 20.05
C LEU A 147 -37.83 -5.17 19.61
N ALA A 148 -38.07 -5.14 18.29
CA ALA A 148 -39.42 -5.04 17.71
C ALA A 148 -40.01 -6.40 17.26
N GLY A 149 -39.38 -7.51 17.66
CA GLY A 149 -39.84 -8.87 17.35
C GLY A 149 -39.36 -9.43 16.00
N GLY A 150 -38.45 -8.74 15.30
CA GLY A 150 -37.77 -9.24 14.10
C GLY A 150 -36.43 -9.91 14.40
N GLU A 151 -35.81 -10.47 13.36
CA GLU A 151 -34.45 -10.98 13.44
C GLU A 151 -33.46 -9.85 13.75
N ALA A 152 -32.68 -10.04 14.81
CA ALA A 152 -31.69 -9.09 15.25
C ALA A 152 -30.32 -9.76 15.40
N PHE A 153 -29.29 -8.98 15.10
CA PHE A 153 -27.90 -9.41 15.07
C PHE A 153 -27.05 -8.44 15.88
N VAL A 154 -25.93 -8.94 16.38
CA VAL A 154 -24.91 -8.15 17.03
C VAL A 154 -23.53 -8.54 16.51
N THR A 155 -22.65 -7.56 16.38
CA THR A 155 -21.23 -7.76 16.15
C THR A 155 -20.46 -7.32 17.38
N LEU A 156 -19.36 -7.99 17.70
CA LEU A 156 -18.46 -7.63 18.78
C LEU A 156 -17.03 -7.53 18.24
N ALA A 157 -16.41 -6.39 18.46
CA ALA A 157 -14.98 -6.19 18.25
C ALA A 157 -14.27 -6.00 19.59
N ALA A 158 -13.07 -6.54 19.73
CA ALA A 158 -12.19 -6.30 20.86
C ALA A 158 -10.84 -5.82 20.33
N VAL A 159 -10.55 -4.53 20.51
CA VAL A 159 -9.36 -3.89 19.95
C VAL A 159 -8.55 -3.25 21.06
N ASP A 160 -7.22 -3.36 20.99
CA ASP A 160 -6.31 -2.68 21.91
C ASP A 160 -6.56 -1.15 21.89
N GLU A 161 -6.80 -0.60 23.08
CA GLU A 161 -6.98 0.83 23.30
C GLU A 161 -5.77 1.65 22.81
N GLY A 162 -4.55 1.10 22.90
CA GLY A 162 -3.35 1.73 22.37
C GLY A 162 -3.44 1.98 20.86
N ILE A 163 -3.95 1.01 20.10
CA ILE A 163 -4.17 1.13 18.65
C ILE A 163 -5.26 2.16 18.36
N LEU A 164 -6.38 2.10 19.07
CA LEU A 164 -7.51 3.03 18.87
C LEU A 164 -7.12 4.49 19.18
N GLN A 165 -6.20 4.72 20.12
CA GLN A 165 -5.76 6.07 20.48
C GLN A 165 -4.88 6.74 19.41
N LEU A 166 -4.15 5.96 18.60
CA LEU A 166 -3.32 6.50 17.51
C LEU A 166 -4.15 7.35 16.53
N THR A 167 -5.36 6.90 16.21
CA THR A 167 -6.28 7.58 15.29
C THR A 167 -7.43 8.28 16.01
N ARG A 168 -7.47 8.21 17.35
CA ARG A 168 -8.60 8.65 18.20
C ARG A 168 -9.92 8.01 17.75
N TYR A 169 -9.85 6.72 17.38
CA TYR A 169 -10.97 5.96 16.87
C TYR A 169 -12.13 5.95 17.87
N ARG A 170 -13.33 6.25 17.37
CA ARG A 170 -14.56 6.26 18.14
C ARG A 170 -15.35 5.01 17.82
N THR A 171 -15.95 4.40 18.84
CA THR A 171 -16.87 3.29 18.65
C THR A 171 -17.97 3.69 17.67
N PRO A 172 -18.24 2.88 16.63
CA PRO A 172 -19.29 3.19 15.66
C PRO A 172 -20.65 3.37 16.34
N LYS A 173 -21.28 4.51 16.08
CA LYS A 173 -22.62 4.86 16.57
C LYS A 173 -23.60 4.93 15.39
N PRO A 174 -24.19 3.80 14.96
CA PRO A 174 -25.08 3.78 13.80
C PRO A 174 -26.33 4.66 14.01
N ALA A 175 -26.80 4.83 15.25
CA ALA A 175 -27.90 5.75 15.56
C ALA A 175 -27.58 7.19 15.15
N ASP A 176 -26.37 7.68 15.46
CA ASP A 176 -25.91 9.01 15.07
C ASP A 176 -25.73 9.11 13.55
N TYR A 177 -25.24 8.04 12.91
CA TYR A 177 -25.06 8.01 11.46
C TYR A 177 -26.37 8.01 10.68
N TYR A 178 -27.39 7.26 11.10
CA TYR A 178 -28.67 7.15 10.39
C TYR A 178 -29.69 8.22 10.80
N PHE A 179 -29.68 8.65 12.06
CA PHE A 179 -30.70 9.54 12.63
C PHE A 179 -30.16 10.87 13.15
N GLY A 180 -28.86 11.14 12.99
CA GLY A 180 -28.25 12.43 13.35
C GLY A 180 -28.51 13.53 12.33
N LYS A 181 -28.08 14.75 12.68
CA LYS A 181 -28.17 15.95 11.84
C LYS A 181 -27.50 15.72 10.48
N ARG A 182 -28.24 16.00 9.40
CA ARG A 182 -27.75 15.88 8.01
C ARG A 182 -27.15 17.19 7.51
N ALA A 183 -26.26 17.12 6.53
CA ALA A 183 -25.88 18.32 5.77
C ALA A 183 -27.14 18.92 5.11
N LEU A 184 -27.17 20.25 4.96
CA LEU A 184 -28.28 20.92 4.29
C LEU A 184 -28.30 20.51 2.81
N GLY A 185 -29.37 19.86 2.37
CA GLY A 185 -29.47 19.30 1.01
C GLY A 185 -30.05 20.26 -0.03
N VAL A 186 -30.34 21.50 0.36
CA VAL A 186 -30.86 22.56 -0.53
C VAL A 186 -29.91 23.75 -0.54
N ALA A 187 -29.85 24.46 -1.66
CA ALA A 187 -29.09 25.70 -1.79
C ALA A 187 -30.06 26.86 -1.98
N MET A 188 -29.78 27.99 -1.32
CA MET A 188 -30.48 29.25 -1.53
C MET A 188 -29.64 30.14 -2.44
N ARG A 189 -30.27 30.77 -3.43
CA ARG A 189 -29.64 31.74 -4.33
C ARG A 189 -30.54 32.97 -4.41
N ASP A 190 -29.97 34.14 -4.16
CA ASP A 190 -30.63 35.44 -4.29
C ASP A 190 -29.63 36.50 -4.76
N ASP A 191 -30.10 37.71 -5.08
CA ASP A 191 -29.28 38.83 -5.55
C ASP A 191 -29.10 39.92 -4.45
N TYR A 192 -29.50 39.67 -3.19
CA TYR A 192 -29.47 40.69 -2.15
C TYR A 192 -28.05 41.06 -1.72
N GLY A 193 -27.07 40.17 -1.87
CA GLY A 193 -25.66 40.47 -1.58
C GLY A 193 -24.96 41.28 -2.67
N ARG A 194 -25.60 41.48 -3.84
CA ARG A 194 -25.10 42.35 -4.92
C ARG A 194 -25.44 43.84 -4.70
N LEU A 195 -26.23 44.16 -3.68
CA LEU A 195 -26.45 45.51 -3.19
C LEU A 195 -25.28 45.93 -2.26
N LEU A 196 -24.24 46.53 -2.85
CA LEU A 196 -22.99 47.08 -2.25
C LEU A 196 -22.79 46.95 -0.71
N ASP A 197 -22.03 45.95 -0.26
CA ASP A 197 -20.75 46.07 0.49
C ASP A 197 -20.05 44.69 0.55
N THR A 198 -18.74 44.69 0.83
CA THR A 198 -17.69 43.76 0.37
C THR A 198 -16.79 43.29 1.52
N ARG A 199 -17.16 42.29 2.34
CA ARG A 199 -16.25 41.67 3.36
C ARG A 199 -16.57 40.22 3.76
N ALA A 200 -15.48 39.44 3.87
CA ALA A 200 -15.27 38.13 4.53
C ALA A 200 -15.78 36.88 3.78
N ASP A 201 -15.04 35.76 3.73
CA ASP A 201 -14.82 34.82 4.85
C ASP A 201 -13.54 33.93 4.79
N ASP A 202 -13.32 33.20 5.89
CA ASP A 202 -12.29 32.20 6.17
C ASP A 202 -12.80 30.76 5.85
N LEU A 203 -11.93 29.84 5.39
CA LEU A 203 -12.29 28.44 5.07
C LEU A 203 -11.50 27.39 5.88
N GLY A 204 -12.23 26.36 6.31
CA GLY A 204 -11.73 25.22 7.06
C GLY A 204 -10.72 24.35 6.30
N ARG A 205 -9.61 24.05 6.96
CA ARG A 205 -8.56 23.14 6.49
C ARG A 205 -9.09 21.72 6.28
N ILE A 206 -8.94 21.21 5.06
CA ILE A 206 -9.00 19.78 4.77
C ILE A 206 -7.74 19.12 5.37
N ARG A 207 -7.93 18.14 6.24
CA ARG A 207 -6.89 17.22 6.70
C ARG A 207 -7.14 15.88 6.03
N THR A 208 -6.36 15.58 5.00
CA THR A 208 -6.28 14.24 4.40
C THR A 208 -5.06 13.52 4.96
N GLY A 209 -5.29 12.36 5.56
CA GLY A 209 -4.25 11.35 5.79
C GLY A 209 -4.27 10.38 4.61
N GLY A 210 -3.10 10.02 4.11
CA GLY A 210 -2.94 8.98 3.11
C GLY A 210 -2.54 7.66 3.78
N ASP A 211 -3.10 6.55 3.29
CA ASP A 211 -2.58 5.23 3.57
C ASP A 211 -1.35 4.96 2.70
N ALA A 212 -0.31 4.39 3.31
CA ALA A 212 0.91 3.99 2.62
C ALA A 212 0.66 2.72 1.79
N GLY A 213 1.24 2.67 0.59
CA GLY A 213 1.25 1.47 -0.24
C GLY A 213 2.11 0.36 0.38
N ASP A 214 1.81 -0.88 0.00
CA ASP A 214 2.55 -2.05 0.49
C ASP A 214 3.77 -2.35 -0.40
N ILE A 215 4.96 -2.08 0.13
CA ILE A 215 6.28 -2.58 -0.28
C ILE A 215 6.64 -3.72 0.71
N GLY A 216 7.58 -4.63 0.43
CA GLY A 216 7.96 -5.66 1.43
C GLY A 216 8.58 -5.08 2.72
N GLY A 217 8.28 -5.64 3.89
CA GLY A 217 8.80 -5.23 5.22
C GLY A 217 9.56 -6.35 5.95
N LEU A 218 9.78 -6.20 7.26
CA LEU A 218 10.23 -7.31 8.11
C LEU A 218 9.17 -8.43 8.09
N ASP A 219 9.60 -9.69 8.05
CA ASP A 219 8.68 -10.82 8.08
C ASP A 219 8.02 -10.96 9.47
N VAL A 220 8.74 -10.55 10.51
CA VAL A 220 8.27 -10.55 11.89
C VAL A 220 8.81 -9.33 12.62
N VAL A 221 7.94 -8.68 13.39
CA VAL A 221 8.27 -7.60 14.33
C VAL A 221 7.88 -8.07 15.74
N PRO A 222 8.68 -7.82 16.78
CA PRO A 222 8.37 -8.22 18.15
C PRO A 222 7.25 -7.39 18.81
N THR A 223 6.29 -6.87 18.03
CA THR A 223 5.10 -6.14 18.50
C THR A 223 3.84 -6.95 18.22
N ARG A 224 2.98 -7.12 19.21
CA ARG A 224 1.70 -7.82 19.05
C ARG A 224 0.55 -6.83 19.12
N THR A 225 -0.27 -6.80 18.08
CA THR A 225 -1.52 -6.06 18.03
C THR A 225 -2.70 -6.99 18.26
N VAL A 226 -3.67 -6.57 19.07
CA VAL A 226 -4.92 -7.33 19.27
C VAL A 226 -6.08 -6.59 18.62
N ALA A 227 -6.67 -7.21 17.60
CA ALA A 227 -7.91 -6.78 16.97
C ALA A 227 -8.73 -8.04 16.63
N LEU A 228 -9.72 -8.34 17.47
CA LEU A 228 -10.60 -9.49 17.33
C LEU A 228 -11.96 -9.02 16.84
N PHE A 229 -12.59 -9.77 15.93
CA PHE A 229 -13.92 -9.48 15.42
C PHE A 229 -14.75 -10.75 15.31
N SER A 230 -15.96 -10.74 15.85
CA SER A 230 -16.85 -11.91 15.86
C SER A 230 -17.55 -12.17 14.52
N GLY A 231 -17.66 -11.15 13.65
CA GLY A 231 -18.69 -11.14 12.61
C GLY A 231 -20.11 -10.98 13.20
N PRO A 232 -21.15 -11.01 12.34
CA PRO A 232 -22.54 -10.95 12.79
C PRO A 232 -22.97 -12.22 13.53
N VAL A 233 -23.46 -12.06 14.75
CA VAL A 233 -24.00 -13.13 15.60
C VAL A 233 -25.49 -12.88 15.78
N LYS A 234 -26.32 -13.88 15.48
CA LYS A 234 -27.77 -13.80 15.68
C LYS A 234 -28.11 -13.82 17.17
N LEU A 235 -29.00 -12.92 17.61
CA LEU A 235 -29.52 -12.91 18.98
C LEU A 235 -30.55 -14.03 19.18
N ASP A 236 -30.63 -14.55 20.40
CA ASP A 236 -31.69 -15.49 20.79
C ASP A 236 -33.04 -14.80 21.01
N ASP A 237 -34.07 -15.58 21.34
CA ASP A 237 -35.44 -15.09 21.57
C ASP A 237 -35.55 -14.10 22.75
N LYS A 238 -34.53 -14.02 23.62
CA LYS A 238 -34.44 -13.08 24.75
C LYS A 238 -33.61 -11.84 24.41
N GLY A 239 -33.08 -11.75 23.18
CA GLY A 239 -32.20 -10.67 22.75
C GLY A 239 -30.77 -10.81 23.30
N GLU A 240 -30.33 -12.02 23.62
CA GLU A 240 -29.02 -12.30 24.21
C GLU A 240 -28.12 -13.08 23.22
N ALA A 241 -26.81 -12.86 23.31
CA ALA A 241 -25.80 -13.65 22.61
C ALA A 241 -24.57 -13.86 23.52
N ARG A 242 -23.92 -15.02 23.38
CA ARG A 242 -22.64 -15.31 24.04
C ARG A 242 -21.56 -15.42 22.98
N ILE A 243 -20.61 -14.49 23.02
CA ILE A 243 -19.57 -14.39 21.99
C ILE A 243 -18.24 -14.81 22.60
N THR A 244 -17.64 -15.88 22.05
CA THR A 244 -16.33 -16.35 22.53
C THR A 244 -15.21 -15.53 21.89
N LEU A 245 -14.31 -15.01 22.72
CA LEU A 245 -13.08 -14.34 22.28
C LEU A 245 -11.86 -15.14 22.77
N ASP A 246 -10.93 -15.42 21.86
CA ASP A 246 -9.63 -16.02 22.21
C ASP A 246 -8.62 -14.90 22.47
N ILE A 247 -8.28 -14.69 23.74
CA ILE A 247 -7.41 -13.59 24.15
C ILE A 247 -5.96 -14.07 24.06
N PRO A 248 -5.14 -13.51 23.13
CA PRO A 248 -3.76 -13.93 22.96
C PRO A 248 -2.89 -13.48 24.14
N ASP A 249 -1.59 -13.74 24.06
CA ASP A 249 -0.61 -13.22 25.00
C ASP A 249 -0.43 -11.69 24.83
N PHE A 250 -1.35 -10.94 25.44
CA PHE A 250 -1.50 -9.50 25.39
C PHE A 250 -1.56 -8.90 26.80
N VAL A 251 -0.96 -7.72 26.99
CA VAL A 251 -1.06 -6.96 28.23
C VAL A 251 -1.47 -5.55 27.89
N GLY A 252 -2.61 -5.10 28.44
CA GLY A 252 -3.15 -3.80 28.14
C GLY A 252 -4.63 -3.70 28.42
N GLN A 253 -5.30 -2.79 27.70
CA GLN A 253 -6.73 -2.56 27.80
C GLN A 253 -7.37 -2.83 26.45
N LEU A 254 -8.35 -3.74 26.42
CA LEU A 254 -9.18 -3.94 25.24
C LEU A 254 -10.43 -3.07 25.35
N ARG A 255 -10.79 -2.37 24.27
CA ARG A 255 -12.11 -1.77 24.10
C ARG A 255 -13.01 -2.78 23.38
N LEU A 256 -14.00 -3.29 24.11
CA LEU A 256 -15.07 -4.07 23.54
C LEU A 256 -16.09 -3.13 22.91
N MET A 257 -16.41 -3.33 21.64
CA MET A 257 -17.34 -2.52 20.88
C MET A 257 -18.41 -3.42 20.30
N ALA A 258 -19.66 -3.23 20.72
CA ALA A 258 -20.80 -3.97 20.21
C ALA A 258 -21.67 -3.08 19.32
N VAL A 259 -22.02 -3.57 18.14
CA VAL A 259 -22.98 -2.91 17.24
C VAL A 259 -24.10 -3.90 16.94
N ALA A 260 -25.33 -3.54 17.30
CA ALA A 260 -26.52 -4.34 17.10
C ALA A 260 -27.45 -3.71 16.07
N TYR A 261 -28.12 -4.54 15.28
CA TYR A 261 -29.10 -4.10 14.29
C TYR A 261 -30.26 -5.08 14.14
N GLU A 262 -31.43 -4.50 13.85
CA GLU A 262 -32.65 -5.13 13.38
C GLU A 262 -33.05 -4.43 12.07
N LYS A 263 -34.13 -4.86 11.41
CA LYS A 263 -34.66 -4.26 10.17
C LYS A 263 -34.79 -2.73 10.21
N SER A 264 -35.19 -2.15 11.35
CA SER A 264 -35.48 -0.71 11.48
C SER A 264 -34.84 -0.05 12.71
N ARG A 265 -34.06 -0.80 13.49
CA ARG A 265 -33.45 -0.34 14.73
C ARG A 265 -31.97 -0.65 14.79
N VAL A 266 -31.20 0.26 15.36
CA VAL A 266 -29.75 0.09 15.54
C VAL A 266 -29.31 0.51 16.93
N GLY A 267 -28.27 -0.10 17.46
CA GLY A 267 -27.70 0.27 18.75
C GLY A 267 -26.23 -0.03 18.83
N SER A 268 -25.55 0.58 19.78
CA SER A 268 -24.14 0.34 20.03
C SER A 268 -23.81 0.53 21.50
N ALA A 269 -22.83 -0.21 21.98
CA ALA A 269 -22.25 -0.03 23.30
C ALA A 269 -20.74 -0.25 23.25
N GLU A 270 -20.03 0.29 24.23
CA GLU A 270 -18.63 0.00 24.45
C GLU A 270 -18.39 -0.34 25.91
N GLN A 271 -17.38 -1.18 26.17
CA GLN A 271 -16.96 -1.55 27.51
C GLN A 271 -15.45 -1.79 27.54
N ARG A 272 -14.80 -1.48 28.67
CA ARG A 272 -13.36 -1.70 28.86
C ARG A 272 -13.11 -3.06 29.52
N LEU A 273 -12.06 -3.73 29.09
CA LEU A 273 -11.58 -4.98 29.65
C LEU A 273 -10.07 -4.91 29.88
N PHE A 274 -9.62 -5.02 31.14
CA PHE A 274 -8.19 -5.06 31.46
C PHE A 274 -7.62 -6.46 31.32
N VAL A 275 -6.52 -6.61 30.59
CA VAL A 275 -5.83 -7.88 30.38
C VAL A 275 -4.42 -7.77 30.95
N ARG A 276 -4.15 -8.44 32.08
CA ARG A 276 -2.79 -8.52 32.65
C ARG A 276 -2.59 -9.71 33.60
N ASP A 277 -1.38 -10.24 33.60
CA ASP A 277 -0.91 -11.18 34.62
C ASP A 277 -0.71 -10.45 35.99
N ALA A 278 -0.67 -11.18 37.10
CA ALA A 278 -0.43 -10.60 38.43
C ALA A 278 0.97 -9.96 38.55
N VAL A 279 1.96 -10.54 37.86
CA VAL A 279 3.29 -9.97 37.64
C VAL A 279 3.51 -9.86 36.14
N THR A 280 3.83 -8.66 35.65
CA THR A 280 4.10 -8.45 34.22
C THR A 280 5.59 -8.61 33.95
N ALA A 281 5.91 -9.29 32.85
CA ALA A 281 7.25 -9.55 32.36
C ALA A 281 7.35 -8.96 30.95
N ASP A 282 7.66 -7.67 30.89
CA ASP A 282 7.64 -6.88 29.65
C ASP A 282 9.05 -6.86 29.06
N VAL A 283 9.23 -7.57 27.95
CA VAL A 283 10.50 -7.63 27.23
C VAL A 283 10.53 -6.54 26.16
N VAL A 284 11.63 -5.79 26.14
CA VAL A 284 11.92 -4.79 25.11
C VAL A 284 13.07 -5.31 24.26
N LEU A 285 12.80 -5.47 22.97
CA LEU A 285 13.77 -5.89 21.96
C LEU A 285 13.90 -4.78 20.90
N PRO A 286 15.06 -4.71 20.21
CA PRO A 286 15.13 -4.03 18.92
C PRO A 286 14.10 -4.63 17.95
N ARG A 287 13.59 -3.82 17.01
CA ARG A 287 12.65 -4.31 15.98
C ARG A 287 13.25 -5.42 15.11
N PHE A 288 14.56 -5.32 14.85
CA PHE A 288 15.37 -6.30 14.13
C PHE A 288 16.83 -6.15 14.55
N LEU A 289 17.71 -7.03 14.08
CA LEU A 289 19.17 -6.86 14.12
C LEU A 289 19.77 -7.11 12.73
N ALA A 290 20.98 -6.66 12.46
CA ALA A 290 21.78 -7.13 11.32
C ALA A 290 22.91 -8.06 11.79
N PRO A 291 23.46 -8.94 10.93
CA PRO A 291 24.59 -9.76 11.29
C PRO A 291 25.75 -8.94 11.87
N LYS A 292 26.36 -9.42 12.96
CA LYS A 292 27.43 -8.72 13.72
C LYS A 292 26.96 -7.48 14.53
N ASP A 293 25.65 -7.30 14.68
CA ASP A 293 25.10 -6.32 15.60
C ASP A 293 25.14 -6.85 17.04
N VAL A 294 25.35 -5.93 17.97
CA VAL A 294 25.22 -6.19 19.41
C VAL A 294 24.25 -5.16 19.96
N GLY A 295 23.01 -5.59 20.19
CA GLY A 295 21.97 -4.80 20.84
C GLY A 295 21.83 -5.15 22.33
N ARG A 296 20.72 -4.72 22.93
CA ARG A 296 20.35 -5.12 24.29
C ARG A 296 18.90 -5.59 24.33
N VAL A 297 18.66 -6.64 25.10
CA VAL A 297 17.32 -7.02 25.54
C VAL A 297 17.11 -6.45 26.94
N ALA A 298 15.96 -5.81 27.16
CA ALA A 298 15.55 -5.36 28.48
C ALA A 298 14.34 -6.16 28.96
N LEU A 299 14.30 -6.49 30.25
CA LEU A 299 13.14 -7.06 30.91
C LEU A 299 12.70 -6.12 32.03
N SER A 300 11.50 -5.57 31.92
CA SER A 300 10.81 -4.90 33.00
C SER A 300 9.91 -5.92 33.71
N LEU A 301 10.28 -6.26 34.95
CA LEU A 301 9.48 -7.13 35.80
C LEU A 301 8.72 -6.26 36.81
N HIS A 302 7.38 -6.29 36.78
CA HIS A 302 6.54 -5.48 37.67
C HIS A 302 5.57 -6.37 38.43
N ASN A 303 5.73 -6.44 39.76
CA ASN A 303 4.79 -7.14 40.63
C ASN A 303 3.57 -6.26 40.91
N VAL A 304 2.53 -6.35 40.08
CA VAL A 304 1.37 -5.46 40.18
C VAL A 304 0.41 -5.91 41.27
N ASP A 305 -0.02 -7.18 41.20
CA ASP A 305 -1.03 -7.78 42.10
C ASP A 305 -0.54 -9.12 42.69
N GLY A 306 0.74 -9.48 42.49
CA GLY A 306 1.33 -10.72 42.99
C GLY A 306 1.80 -10.63 44.44
N GLN A 307 2.09 -11.79 45.03
CA GLN A 307 2.62 -11.86 46.40
C GLN A 307 4.05 -11.30 46.46
N ALA A 308 4.38 -10.57 47.52
CA ALA A 308 5.75 -10.13 47.74
C ALA A 308 6.67 -11.34 47.98
N GLY A 309 7.80 -11.41 47.29
CA GLY A 309 8.73 -12.52 47.44
C GLY A 309 9.75 -12.63 46.32
N ASP A 310 10.35 -13.81 46.22
CA ASP A 310 11.45 -14.08 45.30
C ASP A 310 10.91 -14.61 43.97
N TYR A 311 11.18 -13.89 42.88
CA TYR A 311 10.82 -14.26 41.52
C TYR A 311 12.06 -14.73 40.77
N ARG A 312 12.04 -15.97 40.29
CA ARG A 312 13.09 -16.56 39.45
C ARG A 312 12.80 -16.27 37.99
N VAL A 313 13.74 -15.59 37.33
CA VAL A 313 13.71 -15.21 35.93
C VAL A 313 14.72 -16.06 35.17
N THR A 314 14.25 -16.74 34.13
CA THR A 314 15.09 -17.41 33.13
C THR A 314 14.89 -16.72 31.79
N LEU A 315 15.99 -16.33 31.13
CA LEU A 315 15.97 -15.74 29.79
C LEU A 315 16.87 -16.55 28.86
N GLU A 316 16.31 -16.96 27.72
CA GLU A 316 16.92 -17.80 26.71
C GLU A 316 16.86 -17.09 25.34
N ALA A 317 17.91 -17.25 24.53
CA ALA A 317 17.95 -16.79 23.15
C ALA A 317 18.39 -17.95 22.25
N THR A 318 17.69 -18.17 21.15
CA THR A 318 17.95 -19.27 20.21
C THR A 318 17.83 -18.80 18.76
N GLY A 319 18.28 -19.63 17.81
CA GLY A 319 18.26 -19.32 16.38
C GLY A 319 19.36 -18.32 16.01
N SER A 320 19.01 -17.30 15.23
CA SER A 320 19.95 -16.27 14.76
C SER A 320 20.40 -15.25 15.82
N VAL A 321 19.98 -15.38 17.07
CA VAL A 321 20.38 -14.49 18.18
C VAL A 321 20.89 -15.27 19.37
N ALA A 322 21.81 -14.68 20.13
CA ALA A 322 22.41 -15.31 21.31
C ALA A 322 22.62 -14.29 22.45
N LEU A 323 22.56 -14.78 23.68
CA LEU A 323 23.02 -14.07 24.87
C LEU A 323 24.47 -14.46 25.13
N GLU A 324 25.25 -13.56 25.75
CA GLU A 324 26.63 -13.86 26.17
C GLU A 324 26.71 -15.05 27.12
N ARG A 325 25.68 -15.22 27.96
CA ARG A 325 25.52 -16.35 28.86
C ARG A 325 24.03 -16.62 29.12
N PRO A 326 23.63 -17.87 29.40
CA PRO A 326 22.29 -18.16 29.90
C PRO A 326 21.98 -17.32 31.14
N VAL A 327 20.78 -16.76 31.21
CA VAL A 327 20.36 -15.93 32.34
C VAL A 327 19.41 -16.74 33.21
N ALA A 328 19.78 -16.87 34.49
CA ALA A 328 18.94 -17.43 35.54
C ALA A 328 19.19 -16.62 36.82
N GLU A 329 18.32 -15.65 37.09
CA GLU A 329 18.46 -14.72 38.21
C GLU A 329 17.22 -14.76 39.10
N THR A 330 17.39 -14.52 40.39
CA THR A 330 16.29 -14.34 41.33
C THR A 330 16.24 -12.89 41.77
N LYS A 331 15.07 -12.26 41.66
CA LYS A 331 14.80 -10.90 42.12
C LYS A 331 13.71 -10.91 43.16
N ARG A 332 13.96 -10.25 44.28
CA ARG A 332 12.94 -10.02 45.30
C ARG A 332 12.11 -8.82 44.90
N LEU A 333 10.80 -9.01 44.75
CA LEU A 333 9.86 -7.94 44.41
C LEU A 333 8.82 -7.78 45.52
N ALA A 334 8.75 -6.57 46.08
CA ALA A 334 7.62 -6.14 46.90
C ALA A 334 6.37 -5.88 46.02
N ALA A 335 5.21 -5.75 46.66
CA ALA A 335 3.99 -5.36 45.96
C ALA A 335 4.19 -3.98 45.29
N ASN A 336 3.74 -3.87 44.04
CA ASN A 336 3.92 -2.74 43.15
C ASN A 336 5.38 -2.36 42.82
N GLN A 337 6.37 -3.19 43.16
CA GLN A 337 7.77 -2.93 42.79
C GLN A 337 8.02 -3.30 41.32
N ARG A 338 8.79 -2.46 40.65
CA ARG A 338 9.28 -2.69 39.28
C ARG A 338 10.80 -2.76 39.27
N GLU A 339 11.34 -3.73 38.55
CA GLU A 339 12.76 -3.92 38.32
C GLU A 339 13.03 -3.95 36.81
N LEU A 340 14.02 -3.17 36.35
CA LEU A 340 14.47 -3.17 34.96
C LEU A 340 15.85 -3.83 34.87
N MET A 341 15.94 -4.93 34.14
CA MET A 341 17.18 -5.66 33.91
C MET A 341 17.52 -5.63 32.42
N THR A 342 18.81 -5.65 32.08
CA THR A 342 19.26 -5.50 30.69
C THR A 342 20.47 -6.39 30.40
N TRP A 343 20.45 -7.10 29.28
CA TRP A 343 21.53 -7.99 28.85
C TRP A 343 21.91 -7.72 27.39
N PRO A 344 23.20 -7.88 27.01
CA PRO A 344 23.60 -7.83 25.60
C PRO A 344 22.94 -8.95 24.79
N LEU A 345 22.47 -8.62 23.59
CA LEU A 345 21.90 -9.56 22.63
C LEU A 345 22.73 -9.49 21.34
N GLN A 346 23.38 -10.59 20.98
CA GLN A 346 24.25 -10.67 19.81
C GLN A 346 23.51 -11.28 18.62
N ALA A 347 23.69 -10.69 17.44
CA ALA A 347 23.17 -11.22 16.19
C ALA A 347 24.20 -12.13 15.52
N GLY A 348 23.75 -13.34 15.18
CA GLY A 348 24.46 -14.29 14.34
C GLY A 348 24.20 -14.05 12.85
N GLU A 349 24.07 -15.13 12.09
CA GLU A 349 23.75 -15.08 10.67
C GLU A 349 22.30 -14.62 10.41
N ALA A 350 22.04 -14.14 9.20
CA ALA A 350 20.70 -13.71 8.79
C ALA A 350 19.68 -14.84 8.92
N GLY A 351 18.50 -14.54 9.47
CA GLY A 351 17.48 -15.52 9.77
C GLY A 351 16.58 -15.10 10.93
N PHE A 352 15.89 -16.07 11.52
CA PHE A 352 14.98 -15.86 12.64
C PHE A 352 15.62 -16.30 13.95
N GLY A 353 15.49 -15.44 14.95
CA GLY A 353 15.85 -15.69 16.33
C GLY A 353 14.62 -15.69 17.23
N LYS A 354 14.73 -16.34 18.38
CA LYS A 354 13.72 -16.31 19.44
C LYS A 354 14.33 -15.89 20.75
N VAL A 355 13.61 -15.06 21.50
CA VAL A 355 13.93 -14.71 22.89
C VAL A 355 12.79 -15.18 23.76
N ALA A 356 13.07 -16.02 24.75
CA ALA A 356 12.08 -16.57 25.67
C ALA A 356 12.37 -16.14 27.10
N VAL A 357 11.34 -15.67 27.81
CA VAL A 357 11.40 -15.37 29.25
C VAL A 357 10.46 -16.29 29.99
N SER A 358 10.95 -16.91 31.05
CA SER A 358 10.15 -17.64 32.02
C SER A 358 10.30 -17.00 33.39
N VAL A 359 9.20 -16.67 34.06
CA VAL A 359 9.17 -16.11 35.40
C VAL A 359 8.38 -17.04 36.31
N GLN A 360 9.02 -17.52 37.36
CA GLN A 360 8.41 -18.32 38.42
C GLN A 360 8.45 -17.53 39.73
N GLY A 361 7.42 -17.63 40.56
CA GLY A 361 7.34 -16.89 41.81
C GLY A 361 6.42 -17.53 42.85
N PRO A 362 6.18 -16.82 43.97
CA PRO A 362 5.32 -17.32 45.05
C PRO A 362 3.89 -17.60 44.57
N GLY A 363 3.18 -18.48 45.29
CA GLY A 363 1.79 -18.83 44.97
C GLY A 363 1.62 -19.62 43.66
N ASN A 364 2.63 -20.41 43.27
CA ASN A 364 2.69 -21.13 41.98
C ASN A 364 2.59 -20.22 40.76
N PHE A 365 2.97 -18.95 40.88
CA PHE A 365 3.03 -18.03 39.75
C PHE A 365 4.05 -18.55 38.72
N ASN A 366 3.61 -18.74 37.49
CA ASN A 366 4.46 -19.14 36.38
C ASN A 366 3.96 -18.50 35.08
N VAL A 367 4.83 -17.78 34.40
CA VAL A 367 4.56 -17.18 33.09
C VAL A 367 5.75 -17.45 32.19
N ARG A 368 5.50 -18.02 31.00
CA ARG A 368 6.47 -18.11 29.92
C ARG A 368 5.98 -17.30 28.73
N ARG A 369 6.87 -16.51 28.16
CA ARG A 369 6.62 -15.67 26.98
C ARG A 369 7.77 -15.81 26.00
N GLU A 370 7.45 -15.69 24.73
CA GLU A 370 8.40 -15.83 23.63
C GLU A 370 8.18 -14.73 22.61
N TRP A 371 9.27 -14.19 22.09
CA TRP A 371 9.27 -13.16 21.04
C TRP A 371 10.17 -13.61 19.90
N ASP A 372 9.67 -13.47 18.69
CA ASP A 372 10.45 -13.64 17.47
C ASP A 372 11.19 -12.34 17.15
N ILE A 373 12.44 -12.45 16.69
CA ILE A 373 13.25 -11.33 16.22
C ILE A 373 13.96 -11.73 14.94
N GLN A 374 13.92 -10.87 13.93
CA GLN A 374 14.61 -11.13 12.67
C GLN A 374 16.02 -10.55 12.71
N VAL A 375 17.01 -11.36 12.33
CA VAL A 375 18.33 -10.89 11.92
C VAL A 375 18.31 -10.73 10.42
N ARG A 376 18.21 -9.48 9.97
CA ARG A 376 18.07 -9.11 8.56
C ARG A 376 19.41 -8.65 8.01
N SER A 377 19.82 -9.21 6.88
CA SER A 377 21.05 -8.85 6.18
C SER A 377 21.19 -7.34 5.98
N ALA A 378 22.39 -6.82 6.19
CA ALA A 378 22.71 -5.40 5.99
C ALA A 378 22.86 -5.00 4.51
N GLN A 379 22.63 -5.93 3.59
CA GLN A 379 22.72 -5.74 2.14
C GLN A 379 21.58 -6.50 1.45
N THR A 380 21.17 -6.01 0.28
CA THR A 380 20.18 -6.69 -0.57
C THR A 380 20.78 -7.92 -1.25
N PRO A 381 20.02 -9.00 -1.47
CA PRO A 381 20.49 -10.15 -2.24
C PRO A 381 20.91 -9.76 -3.67
N SER A 382 21.94 -10.42 -4.21
CA SER A 382 22.30 -10.39 -5.63
C SER A 382 22.17 -11.78 -6.25
N ALA A 383 22.11 -11.84 -7.58
CA ALA A 383 22.09 -13.09 -8.32
C ALA A 383 23.38 -13.26 -9.14
N VAL A 384 23.69 -14.49 -9.50
CA VAL A 384 24.74 -14.85 -10.46
C VAL A 384 24.13 -15.89 -11.39
N ASP A 385 24.14 -15.59 -12.68
CA ASP A 385 23.61 -16.45 -13.74
C ASP A 385 24.76 -17.10 -14.51
N THR A 386 24.69 -18.42 -14.70
CA THR A 386 25.62 -19.17 -15.55
C THR A 386 24.84 -19.91 -16.62
N VAL A 387 25.10 -19.61 -17.89
CA VAL A 387 24.46 -20.24 -19.05
C VAL A 387 25.44 -21.18 -19.73
N ALA A 388 25.01 -22.42 -19.98
CA ALA A 388 25.79 -23.44 -20.68
C ALA A 388 24.95 -24.13 -21.76
N ARG A 389 25.57 -24.40 -22.92
CA ARG A 389 24.96 -25.21 -23.99
C ARG A 389 25.38 -26.66 -23.81
N LEU A 390 24.42 -27.56 -23.58
CA LEU A 390 24.65 -28.99 -23.46
C LEU A 390 24.33 -29.68 -24.79
N GLY A 391 25.38 -30.17 -25.48
CA GLY A 391 25.21 -31.03 -26.66
C GLY A 391 24.49 -32.34 -26.33
N ALA A 392 24.01 -33.05 -27.34
CA ALA A 392 23.39 -34.36 -27.17
C ALA A 392 24.36 -35.33 -26.48
N GLY A 393 23.93 -35.95 -25.38
CA GLY A 393 24.74 -36.87 -24.58
C GLY A 393 25.72 -36.22 -23.58
N ASN A 394 25.90 -34.89 -23.62
CA ASN A 394 26.83 -34.19 -22.72
C ASN A 394 26.25 -34.03 -21.30
N GLU A 395 27.13 -34.03 -20.30
CA GLU A 395 26.82 -33.86 -18.88
C GLU A 395 27.54 -32.62 -18.32
N ALA A 396 26.90 -31.92 -17.37
CA ALA A 396 27.48 -30.85 -16.58
C ALA A 396 27.24 -31.09 -15.08
N THR A 397 28.17 -30.60 -14.25
CA THR A 397 28.08 -30.70 -12.78
C THR A 397 27.86 -29.32 -12.17
N VAL A 398 26.86 -29.22 -11.28
CA VAL A 398 26.57 -28.03 -10.47
C VAL A 398 26.92 -28.33 -9.02
N ASP A 399 27.92 -27.62 -8.47
CA ASP A 399 28.47 -27.88 -7.15
C ASP A 399 28.47 -26.63 -6.24
N ARG A 400 29.04 -26.73 -5.05
CA ARG A 400 29.12 -25.64 -4.06
C ARG A 400 29.79 -24.36 -4.56
N ASN A 401 30.53 -24.37 -5.67
CA ASN A 401 31.20 -23.18 -6.17
C ASN A 401 30.19 -22.09 -6.58
N VAL A 402 28.97 -22.49 -6.99
CA VAL A 402 27.93 -21.53 -7.38
C VAL A 402 27.37 -20.72 -6.20
N THR A 403 27.60 -21.15 -4.95
CA THR A 403 27.15 -20.42 -3.74
C THR A 403 28.29 -19.80 -2.93
N ALA A 404 29.54 -19.95 -3.38
CA ALA A 404 30.72 -19.56 -2.59
C ALA A 404 30.80 -18.07 -2.25
N GLY A 405 30.20 -17.19 -3.06
CA GLY A 405 30.17 -15.73 -2.84
C GLY A 405 29.03 -15.23 -1.94
N PHE A 406 28.19 -16.12 -1.43
CA PHE A 406 27.00 -15.76 -0.66
C PHE A 406 27.08 -16.24 0.80
N ALA A 407 26.46 -15.48 1.70
CA ALA A 407 26.41 -15.82 3.12
C ALA A 407 25.73 -17.18 3.33
N PRO A 408 26.25 -18.04 4.23
CA PRO A 408 25.70 -19.37 4.48
C PRO A 408 24.20 -19.34 4.76
N GLY A 409 23.45 -20.26 4.16
CA GLY A 409 22.00 -20.36 4.33
C GLY A 409 21.17 -19.29 3.59
N THR A 410 21.82 -18.29 2.97
CA THR A 410 21.10 -17.24 2.21
C THR A 410 20.98 -17.55 0.72
N ALA A 411 21.86 -18.42 0.19
CA ALA A 411 21.91 -18.76 -1.21
C ALA A 411 20.81 -19.76 -1.60
N GLN A 412 20.08 -19.45 -2.66
CA GLN A 412 19.16 -20.35 -3.34
C GLN A 412 19.68 -20.60 -4.75
N VAL A 413 19.75 -21.87 -5.14
CA VAL A 413 20.23 -22.29 -6.45
C VAL A 413 19.09 -22.95 -7.22
N SER A 414 19.03 -22.65 -8.50
CA SER A 414 18.16 -23.33 -9.45
C SER A 414 18.93 -23.62 -10.71
N ALA A 415 18.75 -24.83 -11.24
CA ALA A 415 19.20 -25.22 -12.55
C ALA A 415 17.96 -25.45 -13.45
N SER A 416 17.89 -24.77 -14.59
CA SER A 416 16.83 -24.95 -15.58
C SER A 416 17.38 -25.55 -16.87
N LEU A 417 16.67 -26.53 -17.43
CA LEU A 417 16.95 -27.14 -18.73
C LEU A 417 15.84 -26.78 -19.72
N THR A 418 16.20 -26.25 -20.90
CA THR A 418 15.23 -25.89 -21.94
C THR A 418 15.80 -25.98 -23.35
N ARG A 419 14.92 -26.18 -24.34
CA ARG A 419 15.25 -26.02 -25.76
C ARG A 419 15.27 -24.55 -26.21
N ILE A 420 14.74 -23.63 -25.40
CA ILE A 420 14.64 -22.21 -25.73
C ILE A 420 15.96 -21.51 -25.38
N PRO A 421 16.72 -21.00 -26.36
CA PRO A 421 17.96 -20.29 -26.08
C PRO A 421 17.71 -18.98 -25.32
N GLY A 422 18.51 -18.72 -24.28
CA GLY A 422 18.64 -17.39 -23.68
C GLY A 422 17.51 -16.91 -22.75
N ILE A 423 16.48 -17.71 -22.47
CA ILE A 423 15.39 -17.35 -21.55
C ILE A 423 15.30 -18.34 -20.39
N ASP A 424 15.71 -17.93 -19.19
CA ASP A 424 15.47 -18.69 -17.95
C ASP A 424 14.18 -18.24 -17.29
N VAL A 425 13.09 -18.90 -17.70
CA VAL A 425 11.75 -18.64 -17.15
C VAL A 425 11.73 -18.78 -15.63
N ALA A 426 12.49 -19.70 -15.04
CA ALA A 426 12.50 -19.93 -13.61
C ALA A 426 13.15 -18.76 -12.84
N ALA A 427 14.31 -18.29 -13.31
CA ALA A 427 14.95 -17.10 -12.75
C ALA A 427 14.10 -15.86 -12.91
N LEU A 428 13.52 -15.63 -14.11
CA LEU A 428 12.66 -14.48 -14.38
C LEU A 428 11.42 -14.48 -13.47
N LEU A 429 10.74 -15.62 -13.32
CA LEU A 429 9.59 -15.76 -12.44
C LEU A 429 9.95 -15.50 -10.96
N ARG A 430 11.10 -16.00 -10.48
CA ARG A 430 11.56 -15.73 -9.11
C ARG A 430 12.02 -14.29 -8.88
N ALA A 431 12.60 -13.66 -9.89
CA ALA A 431 13.02 -12.27 -9.82
C ALA A 431 11.80 -11.35 -9.72
N LEU A 432 10.79 -11.59 -10.57
CA LEU A 432 9.49 -10.95 -10.47
C LEU A 432 8.86 -11.21 -9.10
N ASP A 433 8.72 -12.47 -8.68
CA ASP A 433 8.05 -12.83 -7.42
C ASP A 433 8.66 -12.13 -6.20
N LYS A 434 9.98 -11.94 -6.16
CA LYS A 434 10.67 -11.25 -5.05
C LYS A 434 11.00 -9.78 -5.34
N TYR A 435 10.47 -9.19 -6.39
CA TYR A 435 10.69 -7.78 -6.68
C TYR A 435 10.01 -6.94 -5.58
N PRO A 436 10.77 -6.08 -4.88
CA PRO A 436 10.34 -5.57 -3.57
C PRO A 436 9.31 -4.43 -3.65
N TYR A 437 9.19 -3.79 -4.82
CA TYR A 437 8.37 -2.60 -5.02
C TYR A 437 6.96 -2.94 -5.54
N GLY A 438 5.99 -2.11 -5.19
CA GLY A 438 4.55 -2.37 -5.37
C GLY A 438 3.80 -1.36 -6.23
N CYS A 439 4.45 -0.73 -7.22
CA CYS A 439 3.74 0.13 -8.16
C CYS A 439 2.83 -0.70 -9.10
N VAL A 440 1.93 -0.04 -9.83
CA VAL A 440 0.94 -0.71 -10.68
C VAL A 440 1.60 -1.56 -11.76
N GLU A 441 2.66 -1.06 -12.37
CA GLU A 441 3.46 -1.75 -13.38
C GLU A 441 4.09 -3.01 -12.80
N GLN A 442 4.77 -2.91 -11.66
CA GLN A 442 5.48 -4.02 -11.02
C GLN A 442 4.49 -5.09 -10.56
N THR A 443 3.37 -4.68 -9.94
CA THR A 443 2.30 -5.59 -9.51
C THR A 443 1.74 -6.36 -10.71
N THR A 444 1.53 -5.67 -11.83
CA THR A 444 1.02 -6.28 -13.05
C THR A 444 2.05 -7.22 -13.68
N SER A 445 3.31 -6.81 -13.80
CA SER A 445 4.38 -7.63 -14.37
C SER A 445 4.71 -8.87 -13.53
N ARG A 446 4.53 -8.81 -12.21
CA ARG A 446 4.65 -9.97 -11.32
C ARG A 446 3.52 -10.99 -11.55
N ALA A 447 2.29 -10.51 -11.67
CA ALA A 447 1.12 -11.38 -11.77
C ALA A 447 0.85 -11.91 -13.18
N MET A 448 1.21 -11.16 -14.23
CA MET A 448 0.90 -11.49 -15.62
C MET A 448 1.44 -12.87 -16.06
N PRO A 449 2.70 -13.26 -15.77
CA PRO A 449 3.19 -14.58 -16.14
C PRO A 449 2.58 -15.71 -15.31
N LEU A 450 2.26 -15.44 -14.03
CA LEU A 450 1.69 -16.41 -13.10
C LEU A 450 0.27 -16.83 -13.48
N LEU A 451 -0.45 -16.04 -14.28
CA LEU A 451 -1.71 -16.45 -14.90
C LEU A 451 -1.58 -17.72 -15.76
N TYR A 452 -0.38 -18.00 -16.27
CA TYR A 452 -0.13 -19.08 -17.23
C TYR A 452 0.86 -20.13 -16.73
N TYR A 453 1.79 -19.75 -15.87
CA TYR A 453 2.77 -20.64 -15.23
C TYR A 453 2.38 -20.87 -13.77
N ASN A 454 1.35 -21.71 -13.55
CA ASN A 454 0.91 -22.12 -12.21
C ASN A 454 1.68 -23.36 -11.69
N ASP A 455 2.94 -23.51 -12.09
CA ASP A 455 3.80 -24.60 -11.65
C ASP A 455 4.73 -24.10 -10.55
N VAL A 456 4.41 -24.52 -9.32
CA VAL A 456 5.13 -24.19 -8.09
C VAL A 456 6.62 -24.58 -8.16
N ALA A 457 6.95 -25.62 -8.94
CA ALA A 457 8.33 -26.08 -9.12
C ALA A 457 9.22 -25.03 -9.81
N LEU A 458 8.64 -24.19 -10.69
CA LEU A 458 9.37 -23.13 -11.39
C LEU A 458 9.84 -22.02 -10.45
N LEU A 459 9.11 -21.78 -9.37
CA LEU A 459 9.43 -20.76 -8.37
C LEU A 459 10.39 -21.27 -7.27
N GLY A 460 10.71 -22.56 -7.26
CA GLY A 460 11.53 -23.16 -6.20
C GLY A 460 10.81 -23.33 -4.87
N TYR A 461 9.48 -23.23 -4.86
CA TYR A 461 8.65 -23.58 -3.72
C TYR A 461 8.32 -25.09 -3.76
N GLY A 462 8.05 -25.70 -2.60
CA GLY A 462 7.72 -27.13 -2.54
C GLY A 462 6.45 -27.48 -3.34
N PRO A 463 6.26 -28.74 -3.78
CA PRO A 463 5.24 -29.16 -4.77
C PRO A 463 3.75 -28.96 -4.39
N THR A 464 3.45 -28.30 -3.27
CA THR A 464 2.11 -28.03 -2.76
C THR A 464 2.04 -26.65 -2.08
N ASP A 465 2.47 -25.57 -2.75
CA ASP A 465 2.13 -24.21 -2.30
C ASP A 465 0.78 -23.78 -2.92
N PRO A 466 -0.36 -23.87 -2.21
CA PRO A 466 -1.67 -23.47 -2.73
C PRO A 466 -1.79 -21.97 -3.04
N ARG A 467 -0.78 -21.16 -2.71
CA ARG A 467 -0.88 -19.69 -2.71
C ARG A 467 -0.60 -19.01 -4.05
N ILE A 468 -0.27 -19.69 -5.15
CA ILE A 468 -0.01 -18.98 -6.43
C ILE A 468 -1.28 -18.30 -6.94
N ASN A 469 -2.41 -19.02 -6.96
CA ASN A 469 -3.70 -18.42 -7.32
C ASN A 469 -4.06 -17.27 -6.38
N ASP A 470 -3.82 -17.44 -5.07
CA ASP A 470 -4.04 -16.39 -4.08
C ASP A 470 -3.17 -15.16 -4.36
N ARG A 471 -1.87 -15.33 -4.69
CA ARG A 471 -0.97 -14.22 -5.06
C ARG A 471 -1.45 -13.46 -6.30
N VAL A 472 -1.93 -14.17 -7.32
CA VAL A 472 -2.50 -13.53 -8.51
C VAL A 472 -3.78 -12.81 -8.15
N GLN A 473 -4.62 -13.40 -7.30
CA GLN A 473 -5.86 -12.80 -6.83
C GLN A 473 -5.61 -11.55 -5.97
N ASP A 474 -4.59 -11.58 -5.10
CA ASP A 474 -4.14 -10.43 -4.31
C ASP A 474 -3.61 -9.31 -5.22
N ALA A 475 -2.88 -9.65 -6.28
CA ALA A 475 -2.45 -8.68 -7.27
C ALA A 475 -3.63 -8.04 -8.03
N VAL A 476 -4.68 -8.83 -8.34
CA VAL A 476 -5.93 -8.29 -8.92
C VAL A 476 -6.57 -7.29 -7.96
N TYR A 477 -6.72 -7.63 -6.68
CA TYR A 477 -7.30 -6.71 -5.69
C TYR A 477 -6.45 -5.45 -5.53
N ARG A 478 -5.12 -5.60 -5.40
CA ARG A 478 -4.18 -4.49 -5.28
C ARG A 478 -4.24 -3.54 -6.46
N ILE A 479 -4.37 -4.05 -7.69
CA ILE A 479 -4.52 -3.25 -8.91
C ILE A 479 -5.87 -2.53 -8.93
N VAL A 480 -6.95 -3.20 -8.53
CA VAL A 480 -8.28 -2.59 -8.44
C VAL A 480 -8.30 -1.47 -7.40
N ASP A 481 -7.56 -1.62 -6.29
CA ASP A 481 -7.40 -0.57 -5.28
C ASP A 481 -6.61 0.64 -5.79
N MET A 482 -5.81 0.50 -6.85
CA MET A 482 -5.14 1.61 -7.53
C MET A 482 -6.03 2.30 -8.59
N GLN A 483 -7.26 1.82 -8.82
CA GLN A 483 -8.17 2.41 -9.81
C GLN A 483 -8.70 3.76 -9.34
N LEU A 484 -8.64 4.75 -10.22
CA LEU A 484 -9.19 6.10 -10.03
C LEU A 484 -10.70 6.12 -10.28
N GLY A 485 -11.38 7.15 -9.76
CA GLY A 485 -12.84 7.27 -9.85
C GLY A 485 -13.40 7.34 -11.29
N ASP A 486 -12.59 7.74 -12.26
CA ASP A 486 -12.97 7.83 -13.69
C ASP A 486 -12.71 6.54 -14.49
N GLY A 487 -12.08 5.53 -13.87
CA GLY A 487 -11.71 4.26 -14.47
C GLY A 487 -10.22 4.10 -14.82
N ALA A 488 -9.43 5.18 -14.76
CA ALA A 488 -7.97 5.16 -14.92
C ALA A 488 -7.25 4.44 -13.77
N PHE A 489 -5.93 4.26 -13.86
CA PHE A 489 -5.12 3.65 -12.78
C PHE A 489 -4.00 4.58 -12.32
N GLY A 490 -3.87 4.76 -11.01
CA GLY A 490 -2.77 5.46 -10.37
C GLY A 490 -1.49 4.63 -10.37
N MET A 491 -0.31 5.28 -10.40
CA MET A 491 0.98 4.57 -10.41
C MET A 491 1.26 3.81 -9.10
N TRP A 492 0.86 4.35 -7.95
CA TRP A 492 1.15 3.79 -6.62
C TRP A 492 -0.09 3.57 -5.76
N GLY A 493 -1.22 4.17 -6.14
CA GLY A 493 -2.49 4.14 -5.41
C GLY A 493 -3.55 5.07 -6.00
N PRO A 494 -4.77 5.06 -5.45
CA PRO A 494 -5.92 5.78 -6.01
C PRO A 494 -5.86 7.30 -5.83
N TYR A 495 -4.88 7.79 -5.06
CA TYR A 495 -4.61 9.23 -4.86
C TYR A 495 -3.27 9.66 -5.47
N SER A 496 -2.59 8.75 -6.18
CA SER A 496 -1.33 9.04 -6.86
C SER A 496 -1.58 9.59 -8.26
N SER A 497 -0.56 10.22 -8.85
CA SER A 497 -0.56 10.58 -10.28
C SER A 497 -0.98 9.37 -11.14
N PRO A 498 -1.83 9.54 -12.16
CA PRO A 498 -2.17 8.45 -13.07
C PRO A 498 -0.91 7.86 -13.72
N ALA A 499 -0.90 6.55 -13.97
CA ALA A 499 0.19 5.87 -14.65
C ALA A 499 0.26 6.28 -16.14
N ALA A 500 1.37 6.01 -16.82
CA ALA A 500 1.50 6.28 -18.25
C ALA A 500 0.40 5.60 -19.09
N GLU A 501 -0.01 6.19 -20.21
CA GLU A 501 -1.10 5.69 -21.08
C GLU A 501 -0.90 4.21 -21.47
N TRP A 502 0.34 3.86 -21.83
CA TRP A 502 0.71 2.48 -22.17
C TRP A 502 0.57 1.54 -20.96
N LEU A 503 1.00 1.97 -19.77
CA LEU A 503 0.89 1.17 -18.54
C LEU A 503 -0.55 0.94 -18.12
N GLN A 504 -1.40 1.96 -18.19
CA GLN A 504 -2.82 1.79 -17.88
C GLN A 504 -3.48 0.79 -18.83
N THR A 505 -3.04 0.75 -20.10
CA THR A 505 -3.47 -0.26 -21.07
C THR A 505 -2.93 -1.65 -20.72
N TYR A 506 -1.67 -1.76 -20.30
CA TYR A 506 -1.05 -3.02 -19.81
C TYR A 506 -1.80 -3.60 -18.60
N VAL A 507 -2.21 -2.74 -17.67
CA VAL A 507 -3.02 -3.11 -16.51
C VAL A 507 -4.37 -3.68 -16.93
N LEU A 508 -5.04 -3.03 -17.88
CA LEU A 508 -6.32 -3.54 -18.41
C LEU A 508 -6.16 -4.84 -19.19
N ASP A 509 -5.07 -5.02 -19.94
CA ASP A 509 -4.75 -6.30 -20.59
C ASP A 509 -4.65 -7.41 -19.53
N PHE A 510 -3.96 -7.16 -18.42
CA PHE A 510 -3.87 -8.10 -17.30
C PHE A 510 -5.24 -8.42 -16.71
N LEU A 511 -6.06 -7.41 -16.39
CA LEU A 511 -7.39 -7.65 -15.81
C LEU A 511 -8.31 -8.43 -16.76
N VAL A 512 -8.25 -8.16 -18.07
CA VAL A 512 -8.98 -8.93 -19.09
C VAL A 512 -8.49 -10.39 -19.13
N ARG A 513 -7.18 -10.61 -19.08
CA ARG A 513 -6.59 -11.96 -19.04
C ARG A 513 -6.92 -12.70 -17.74
N ALA A 514 -6.86 -12.02 -16.60
CA ALA A 514 -7.19 -12.58 -15.29
C ALA A 514 -8.65 -13.02 -15.24
N ASN A 515 -9.57 -12.18 -15.73
CA ASN A 515 -10.99 -12.54 -15.87
C ASN A 515 -11.18 -13.75 -16.79
N ALA A 516 -10.43 -13.84 -17.90
CA ALA A 516 -10.47 -15.00 -18.80
C ALA A 516 -9.89 -16.29 -18.16
N GLN A 517 -8.98 -16.16 -17.19
CA GLN A 517 -8.48 -17.26 -16.36
C GLN A 517 -9.36 -17.53 -15.11
N GLN A 518 -10.58 -16.97 -15.07
CA GLN A 518 -11.55 -17.16 -13.98
C GLN A 518 -11.12 -16.61 -12.61
N MET A 519 -10.19 -15.65 -12.58
CA MET A 519 -9.89 -14.88 -11.36
C MET A 519 -11.06 -13.92 -11.03
N VAL A 520 -11.24 -13.59 -9.75
CA VAL A 520 -12.30 -12.70 -9.28
C VAL A 520 -11.91 -11.24 -9.55
N VAL A 521 -12.28 -10.74 -10.73
CA VAL A 521 -12.17 -9.32 -11.09
C VAL A 521 -13.54 -8.66 -10.90
N PRO A 522 -13.69 -7.64 -10.03
CA PRO A 522 -14.98 -6.96 -9.86
C PRO A 522 -15.51 -6.39 -11.18
N SER A 523 -16.68 -6.86 -11.63
CA SER A 523 -17.23 -6.50 -12.95
C SER A 523 -17.40 -5.01 -13.14
N ALA A 524 -17.81 -4.29 -12.10
CA ALA A 524 -17.96 -2.83 -12.13
C ALA A 524 -16.61 -2.14 -12.37
N SER A 525 -15.51 -2.63 -11.77
CA SER A 525 -14.17 -2.06 -11.95
C SER A 525 -13.62 -2.33 -13.35
N LEU A 526 -13.78 -3.56 -13.86
CA LEU A 526 -13.37 -3.91 -15.23
C LEU A 526 -14.16 -3.10 -16.27
N GLN A 527 -15.48 -2.98 -16.12
CA GLN A 527 -16.32 -2.19 -17.03
C GLN A 527 -15.97 -0.70 -17.01
N ARG A 528 -15.74 -0.11 -15.83
CA ARG A 528 -15.28 1.29 -15.72
C ARG A 528 -13.96 1.48 -16.45
N GLY A 529 -13.00 0.57 -16.26
CA GLY A 529 -11.69 0.63 -16.91
C GLY A 529 -11.78 0.51 -18.44
N LEU A 530 -12.54 -0.46 -18.95
CA LEU A 530 -12.75 -0.61 -20.40
C LEU A 530 -13.50 0.58 -21.02
N THR A 531 -14.49 1.13 -20.32
CA THR A 531 -15.22 2.34 -20.75
C THR A 531 -14.30 3.54 -20.80
N TRP A 532 -13.46 3.71 -19.77
CA TRP A 532 -12.43 4.74 -19.74
C TRP A 532 -11.44 4.60 -20.91
N LEU A 533 -10.93 3.38 -21.16
CA LEU A 533 -10.00 3.10 -22.24
C LEU A 533 -10.62 3.41 -23.61
N ASN A 534 -11.86 2.94 -23.84
CA ASN A 534 -12.56 3.16 -25.10
C ASN A 534 -12.80 4.65 -25.42
N ARG A 535 -13.12 5.45 -24.39
CA ARG A 535 -13.32 6.90 -24.49
C ARG A 535 -12.00 7.67 -24.66
N SER A 536 -10.90 7.15 -24.12
CA SER A 536 -9.62 7.88 -24.03
C SER A 536 -8.60 7.48 -25.10
N ALA A 537 -8.74 6.30 -25.71
CA ALA A 537 -7.77 5.73 -26.66
C ALA A 537 -7.36 6.69 -27.79
N ASP A 538 -8.29 7.52 -28.30
CA ASP A 538 -8.01 8.47 -29.40
C ASP A 538 -7.10 9.63 -29.01
N LYS A 539 -6.96 9.89 -27.71
CA LYS A 539 -6.10 10.93 -27.12
C LYS A 539 -4.70 10.42 -26.81
N PHE A 540 -4.50 9.10 -26.82
CA PHE A 540 -3.22 8.50 -26.49
C PHE A 540 -2.19 8.74 -27.60
N SER A 541 -0.92 8.62 -27.23
CA SER A 541 0.17 8.45 -28.19
C SER A 541 -0.13 7.31 -29.18
N PRO A 542 0.34 7.36 -30.44
CA PRO A 542 0.07 6.31 -31.43
C PRO A 542 0.41 4.89 -30.94
N ASN A 543 1.53 4.73 -30.22
CA ASN A 543 1.95 3.44 -29.67
C ASN A 543 1.00 2.92 -28.58
N ALA A 544 0.60 3.77 -27.62
CA ALA A 544 -0.37 3.39 -26.59
C ALA A 544 -1.77 3.18 -27.16
N GLN A 545 -2.16 3.95 -28.19
CA GLN A 545 -3.43 3.80 -28.90
C GLN A 545 -3.51 2.42 -29.60
N ALA A 546 -2.43 1.97 -30.26
CA ALA A 546 -2.38 0.63 -30.84
C ALA A 546 -2.54 -0.48 -29.80
N TYR A 547 -1.95 -0.32 -28.62
CA TYR A 547 -2.14 -1.26 -27.52
C TYR A 547 -3.59 -1.24 -27.01
N ALA A 548 -4.18 -0.05 -26.89
CA ALA A 548 -5.56 0.11 -26.44
C ALA A 548 -6.54 -0.61 -27.38
N TRP A 549 -6.31 -0.53 -28.70
CA TRP A 549 -7.09 -1.26 -29.69
C TRP A 549 -6.98 -2.78 -29.52
N TYR A 550 -5.79 -3.30 -29.24
CA TYR A 550 -5.61 -4.72 -28.96
C TYR A 550 -6.41 -5.15 -27.73
N VAL A 551 -6.30 -4.43 -26.61
CA VAL A 551 -7.03 -4.78 -25.38
C VAL A 551 -8.54 -4.67 -25.55
N LEU A 552 -9.02 -3.62 -26.23
CA LEU A 552 -10.44 -3.45 -26.53
C LEU A 552 -10.95 -4.55 -27.47
N ALA A 553 -10.18 -4.96 -28.47
CA ALA A 553 -10.54 -6.07 -29.37
C ALA A 553 -10.60 -7.39 -28.60
N LYS A 554 -9.63 -7.61 -27.69
CA LYS A 554 -9.58 -8.79 -26.80
C LYS A 554 -10.78 -8.89 -25.87
N ALA A 555 -11.24 -7.74 -25.36
CA ALA A 555 -12.41 -7.65 -24.50
C ALA A 555 -13.74 -7.66 -25.26
N GLY A 556 -13.74 -7.60 -26.60
CA GLY A 556 -14.96 -7.49 -27.42
C GLY A 556 -15.60 -6.10 -27.42
N PHE A 557 -14.85 -5.05 -27.05
CA PHE A 557 -15.29 -3.65 -26.98
C PHE A 557 -14.79 -2.78 -28.14
N ALA A 558 -13.93 -3.30 -29.03
CA ALA A 558 -13.38 -2.51 -30.12
C ALA A 558 -14.36 -2.30 -31.27
N ASP A 559 -14.29 -1.10 -31.87
CA ASP A 559 -14.93 -0.77 -33.14
C ASP A 559 -13.93 -1.03 -34.30
N PRO A 560 -14.19 -2.00 -35.20
CA PRO A 560 -13.30 -2.28 -36.33
C PRO A 560 -13.10 -1.06 -37.25
N GLY A 561 -14.09 -0.16 -37.36
CA GLY A 561 -13.98 1.11 -38.09
C GLY A 561 -12.91 2.03 -37.53
N ARG A 562 -12.86 2.19 -36.19
CA ARG A 562 -11.84 3.01 -35.51
C ARG A 562 -10.44 2.44 -35.66
N ILE A 563 -10.28 1.12 -35.60
CA ILE A 563 -8.97 0.47 -35.81
C ILE A 563 -8.49 0.67 -37.26
N ARG A 564 -9.37 0.51 -38.26
CA ARG A 564 -9.04 0.77 -39.67
C ARG A 564 -8.65 2.23 -39.89
N TYR A 565 -9.45 3.15 -39.37
CA TYR A 565 -9.15 4.58 -39.46
C TYR A 565 -7.81 4.92 -38.81
N PHE A 566 -7.52 4.37 -37.62
CA PHE A 566 -6.23 4.53 -36.95
C PHE A 566 -5.07 4.01 -37.82
N GLN A 567 -5.21 2.81 -38.41
CA GLN A 567 -4.20 2.26 -39.31
C GLN A 567 -3.94 3.18 -40.51
N ASP A 568 -4.99 3.74 -41.10
CA ASP A 568 -4.90 4.53 -42.33
C ASP A 568 -4.42 5.98 -42.08
N THR A 569 -4.59 6.51 -40.86
CA THR A 569 -4.34 7.95 -40.57
C THR A 569 -3.21 8.23 -39.59
N LYS A 570 -3.01 7.37 -38.57
CA LYS A 570 -2.07 7.63 -37.46
C LYS A 570 -0.96 6.59 -37.32
N ALA A 571 -1.14 5.37 -37.84
CA ALA A 571 -0.17 4.29 -37.62
C ALA A 571 1.23 4.61 -38.18
N ALA A 572 1.34 5.47 -39.19
CA ALA A 572 2.64 5.93 -39.71
C ALA A 572 3.48 6.73 -38.67
N GLU A 573 2.84 7.30 -37.65
CA GLU A 573 3.51 8.02 -36.56
C GLU A 573 4.03 7.08 -35.45
N MET A 574 3.64 5.79 -35.47
CA MET A 574 4.12 4.81 -34.51
C MET A 574 5.61 4.53 -34.69
N LYS A 575 6.29 4.36 -33.55
CA LYS A 575 7.72 4.05 -33.48
C LYS A 575 7.95 2.66 -32.92
N GLY A 576 8.93 1.94 -33.45
CA GLY A 576 9.25 0.58 -33.02
C GLY A 576 8.23 -0.47 -33.47
N GLY A 577 8.65 -1.74 -33.43
CA GLY A 577 7.85 -2.86 -33.95
C GLY A 577 6.73 -3.34 -33.03
N ALA A 578 6.82 -3.11 -31.72
CA ALA A 578 5.86 -3.66 -30.75
C ALA A 578 4.43 -3.10 -30.94
N ALA A 579 4.29 -1.78 -31.17
CA ALA A 579 3.00 -1.16 -31.42
C ALA A 579 2.35 -1.69 -32.71
N TRP A 580 3.14 -1.94 -33.75
CA TRP A 580 2.67 -2.59 -34.98
C TRP A 580 2.21 -4.02 -34.74
N ALA A 581 2.88 -4.78 -33.87
CA ALA A 581 2.44 -6.13 -33.49
C ALA A 581 1.11 -6.10 -32.72
N MET A 582 0.92 -5.13 -31.82
CA MET A 582 -0.34 -4.92 -31.10
C MET A 582 -1.48 -4.57 -32.07
N LEU A 583 -1.25 -3.63 -32.99
CA LEU A 583 -2.21 -3.28 -34.03
C LEU A 583 -2.56 -4.49 -34.90
N ALA A 584 -1.56 -5.29 -35.28
CA ALA A 584 -1.77 -6.49 -36.07
C ALA A 584 -2.64 -7.53 -35.35
N ALA A 585 -2.37 -7.77 -34.07
CA ALA A 585 -3.17 -8.66 -33.23
C ALA A 585 -4.61 -8.13 -33.05
N ALA A 586 -4.79 -6.83 -32.87
CA ALA A 586 -6.11 -6.18 -32.80
C ALA A 586 -6.91 -6.40 -34.10
N LEU A 587 -6.29 -6.11 -35.25
CA LEU A 587 -6.89 -6.29 -36.58
C LEU A 587 -7.30 -7.74 -36.84
N ASN A 588 -6.44 -8.68 -36.46
CA ASN A 588 -6.77 -10.10 -36.60
C ASN A 588 -7.98 -10.49 -35.76
N GLN A 589 -8.05 -9.98 -34.52
CA GLN A 589 -9.15 -10.28 -33.60
C GLN A 589 -10.50 -9.70 -34.04
N VAL A 590 -10.48 -8.59 -34.79
CA VAL A 590 -11.70 -8.01 -35.40
C VAL A 590 -11.99 -8.52 -36.82
N GLY A 591 -11.29 -9.56 -37.28
CA GLY A 591 -11.57 -10.21 -38.57
C GLY A 591 -10.96 -9.53 -39.80
N GLU A 592 -9.83 -8.81 -39.64
CA GLU A 592 -9.12 -8.09 -40.71
C GLU A 592 -7.73 -8.72 -41.04
N PRO A 593 -7.65 -10.00 -41.48
CA PRO A 593 -6.39 -10.74 -41.59
C PRO A 593 -5.43 -10.18 -42.66
N GLY A 594 -5.95 -9.52 -43.71
CA GLY A 594 -5.13 -8.86 -44.73
C GLY A 594 -4.34 -7.68 -44.15
N ARG A 595 -5.03 -6.80 -43.41
CA ARG A 595 -4.43 -5.66 -42.70
C ARG A 595 -3.50 -6.11 -41.58
N ALA A 596 -3.88 -7.17 -40.86
CA ALA A 596 -3.04 -7.77 -39.82
C ALA A 596 -1.69 -8.27 -40.36
N ARG A 597 -1.68 -8.98 -41.51
CA ARG A 597 -0.43 -9.45 -42.14
C ARG A 597 0.52 -8.31 -42.50
N LEU A 598 0.01 -7.21 -43.05
CA LEU A 598 0.82 -6.02 -43.37
C LEU A 598 1.40 -5.36 -42.11
N ALA A 599 0.59 -5.26 -41.05
CA ALA A 599 1.04 -4.71 -39.78
C ALA A 599 2.11 -5.60 -39.12
N PHE A 600 1.97 -6.93 -39.15
CA PHE A 600 3.00 -7.85 -38.65
C PHE A 600 4.30 -7.78 -39.47
N ALA A 601 4.22 -7.65 -40.80
CA ALA A 601 5.40 -7.48 -41.64
C ALA A 601 6.18 -6.21 -41.25
N THR A 602 5.45 -5.11 -41.01
CA THR A 602 6.04 -3.84 -40.53
C THR A 602 6.62 -3.97 -39.13
N ALA A 603 5.93 -4.68 -38.23
CA ALA A 603 6.41 -4.96 -36.88
C ALA A 603 7.77 -5.66 -36.89
N ARG A 604 7.97 -6.63 -37.79
CA ARG A 604 9.25 -7.34 -37.95
C ARG A 604 10.36 -6.41 -38.46
N GLN A 605 10.07 -5.56 -39.44
CA GLN A 605 11.06 -4.63 -39.99
C GLN A 605 11.53 -3.60 -38.96
N LYS A 606 10.63 -3.16 -38.07
CA LYS A 606 10.89 -2.13 -37.06
C LYS A 606 11.21 -2.68 -35.67
N ILE A 607 11.45 -3.98 -35.52
CA ILE A 607 11.48 -4.62 -34.19
C ILE A 607 12.56 -4.07 -33.25
N ASP A 608 13.71 -3.66 -33.82
CA ASP A 608 14.86 -3.12 -33.09
C ASP A 608 14.87 -1.58 -33.03
N GLU A 609 13.92 -0.93 -33.69
CA GLU A 609 13.77 0.53 -33.63
C GLU A 609 13.27 0.92 -32.23
N ARG A 610 14.03 1.79 -31.55
CA ARG A 610 13.67 2.29 -30.23
C ARG A 610 12.69 3.45 -30.35
N ASP A 611 11.65 3.43 -29.53
CA ASP A 611 10.83 4.62 -29.27
C ASP A 611 11.41 5.37 -28.07
N PRO A 612 11.96 6.59 -28.23
CA PRO A 612 12.47 7.38 -27.12
C PRO A 612 11.38 7.74 -26.08
N ALA A 613 10.11 7.77 -26.49
CA ALA A 613 8.99 8.05 -25.59
C ALA A 613 8.56 6.82 -24.77
N ASP A 614 8.96 5.61 -25.18
CA ASP A 614 8.61 4.39 -24.46
C ASP A 614 9.65 4.11 -23.36
N TYR A 615 9.46 4.74 -22.21
CA TYR A 615 10.34 4.61 -21.06
C TYR A 615 10.40 3.17 -20.50
N TYR A 616 9.28 2.45 -20.59
CA TYR A 616 9.16 1.05 -20.14
C TYR A 616 9.54 0.05 -21.24
N GLY A 617 10.08 0.53 -22.35
CA GLY A 617 10.37 -0.25 -23.54
C GLY A 617 11.84 -0.49 -23.77
N SER A 618 12.12 -1.66 -24.33
CA SER A 618 13.45 -2.02 -24.81
C SER A 618 13.34 -2.89 -26.06
N PRO A 619 14.39 -2.99 -26.88
CA PRO A 619 14.44 -3.96 -27.97
C PRO A 619 14.18 -5.39 -27.50
N LEU A 620 14.67 -5.76 -26.30
CA LEU A 620 14.45 -7.08 -25.71
C LEU A 620 12.97 -7.33 -25.42
N ARG A 621 12.30 -6.39 -24.73
CA ARG A 621 10.85 -6.44 -24.47
C ARG A 621 10.06 -6.51 -25.79
N ASN A 622 10.43 -5.70 -26.78
CA ASN A 622 9.72 -5.60 -28.05
C ASN A 622 9.76 -6.92 -28.84
N ARG A 623 10.92 -7.57 -28.90
CA ARG A 623 11.08 -8.90 -29.55
C ARG A 623 10.24 -9.95 -28.83
N ALA A 624 10.27 -9.97 -27.50
CA ALA A 624 9.48 -10.90 -26.71
C ALA A 624 7.97 -10.68 -26.93
N ALA A 625 7.50 -9.42 -26.89
CA ALA A 625 6.11 -9.08 -27.17
C ALA A 625 5.67 -9.46 -28.58
N LEU A 626 6.51 -9.27 -29.60
CA LEU A 626 6.21 -9.69 -30.97
C LEU A 626 5.97 -11.20 -31.07
N ILE A 627 6.81 -12.02 -30.43
CA ILE A 627 6.64 -13.48 -30.40
C ILE A 627 5.29 -13.84 -29.75
N THR A 628 5.02 -13.29 -28.57
CA THR A 628 3.78 -13.54 -27.84
C THR A 628 2.55 -13.18 -28.68
N LEU A 629 2.53 -11.97 -29.23
CA LEU A 629 1.39 -11.45 -30.01
C LEU A 629 1.19 -12.20 -31.34
N ALA A 630 2.26 -12.65 -31.99
CA ALA A 630 2.16 -13.44 -33.22
C ALA A 630 1.49 -14.80 -32.99
N VAL A 631 1.79 -15.45 -31.86
CA VAL A 631 1.16 -16.72 -31.46
C VAL A 631 -0.29 -16.50 -31.05
N GLU A 632 -0.57 -15.46 -30.25
CA GLU A 632 -1.92 -15.13 -29.83
C GLU A 632 -2.84 -14.75 -31.00
N ALA A 633 -2.28 -14.15 -32.06
CA ALA A 633 -3.01 -13.85 -33.30
C ALA A 633 -3.17 -15.08 -34.22
N GLY A 634 -2.75 -16.28 -33.81
CA GLY A 634 -2.99 -17.53 -34.56
C GLY A 634 -2.02 -17.80 -35.72
N GLY A 635 -0.89 -17.09 -35.81
CA GLY A 635 0.08 -17.24 -36.89
C GLY A 635 1.13 -18.33 -36.65
N ARG A 636 0.83 -19.60 -36.96
CA ARG A 636 1.83 -20.69 -36.93
C ARG A 636 2.99 -20.48 -37.92
N GLU A 637 2.73 -19.89 -39.09
CA GLU A 637 3.78 -19.48 -40.04
C GLU A 637 4.64 -18.33 -39.52
N ALA A 638 4.03 -17.37 -38.80
CA ALA A 638 4.75 -16.25 -38.20
C ALA A 638 5.71 -16.70 -37.09
N LEU A 639 5.40 -17.75 -36.33
CA LEU A 639 6.25 -18.25 -35.25
C LEU A 639 7.62 -18.75 -35.76
N THR A 640 7.67 -19.49 -36.87
CA THR A 640 8.94 -20.05 -37.39
C THR A 640 9.85 -18.95 -37.96
N GLU A 641 9.26 -17.96 -38.63
CA GLU A 641 9.98 -16.81 -39.19
C GLU A 641 10.41 -15.81 -38.10
N VAL A 642 9.57 -15.54 -37.10
CA VAL A 642 9.91 -14.64 -35.99
C VAL A 642 10.94 -15.28 -35.06
N THR A 643 10.81 -16.57 -34.72
CA THR A 643 11.76 -17.25 -33.82
C THR A 643 13.16 -17.35 -34.45
N SER A 644 13.25 -17.55 -35.76
CA SER A 644 14.55 -17.55 -36.47
C SER A 644 15.17 -16.15 -36.57
N LEU A 645 14.38 -15.08 -36.57
CA LEU A 645 14.85 -13.69 -36.61
C LEU A 645 15.36 -13.17 -35.25
N VAL A 646 14.77 -13.60 -34.13
CA VAL A 646 15.05 -12.99 -32.82
C VAL A 646 15.59 -13.95 -31.75
N GLY A 647 15.54 -15.27 -31.96
CA GLY A 647 15.82 -16.28 -30.92
C GLY A 647 17.20 -16.19 -30.25
N GLU A 648 18.28 -15.96 -31.01
CA GLU A 648 19.63 -15.79 -30.43
C GLU A 648 19.81 -14.44 -29.70
N ARG A 649 18.88 -13.50 -29.88
CA ARG A 649 18.94 -12.15 -29.33
C ARG A 649 17.94 -11.89 -28.19
N LEU A 650 17.40 -12.97 -27.61
CA LEU A 650 16.55 -12.95 -26.41
C LEU A 650 17.33 -13.25 -25.11
N ALA A 651 18.65 -13.48 -25.21
CA ALA A 651 19.51 -13.72 -24.06
C ALA A 651 19.42 -12.55 -23.07
N ALA A 652 19.02 -12.85 -21.84
CA ALA A 652 18.77 -11.88 -20.81
C ALA A 652 19.48 -12.28 -19.50
N SER A 653 20.12 -11.31 -18.83
CA SER A 653 20.69 -11.49 -17.50
C SER A 653 19.80 -10.83 -16.47
N ILE A 654 19.53 -11.53 -15.36
CA ILE A 654 18.55 -11.08 -14.38
C ILE A 654 18.89 -9.71 -13.79
N ASP A 655 20.17 -9.44 -13.55
CA ASP A 655 20.67 -8.20 -12.92
C ASP A 655 20.54 -6.96 -13.81
N THR A 656 20.20 -7.15 -15.09
CA THR A 656 20.09 -6.07 -16.08
C THR A 656 18.69 -5.91 -16.66
N THR A 657 17.79 -6.85 -16.36
CA THR A 657 16.43 -6.86 -16.90
C THR A 657 15.45 -6.10 -16.02
N THR A 658 14.51 -5.44 -16.67
CA THR A 658 13.35 -4.77 -16.05
C THR A 658 12.21 -5.75 -15.80
N THR A 659 11.27 -5.38 -14.94
CA THR A 659 10.02 -6.13 -14.71
C THR A 659 9.22 -6.35 -16.00
N GLN A 660 9.16 -5.35 -16.88
CA GLN A 660 8.55 -5.48 -18.22
C GLN A 660 9.25 -6.53 -19.07
N GLU A 661 10.58 -6.47 -19.18
CA GLU A 661 11.35 -7.44 -19.97
C GLU A 661 11.15 -8.85 -19.42
N GLN A 662 11.22 -9.01 -18.10
CA GLN A 662 11.00 -10.30 -17.43
C GLN A 662 9.61 -10.86 -17.76
N ALA A 663 8.55 -10.06 -17.61
CA ALA A 663 7.18 -10.51 -17.87
C ALA A 663 6.98 -10.92 -19.34
N TRP A 664 7.42 -10.09 -20.29
CA TRP A 664 7.28 -10.40 -21.71
C TRP A 664 8.16 -11.57 -22.16
N LEU A 665 9.37 -11.72 -21.62
CA LEU A 665 10.24 -12.88 -21.91
C LEU A 665 9.60 -14.19 -21.46
N VAL A 666 8.94 -14.22 -20.30
CA VAL A 666 8.23 -15.41 -19.83
C VAL A 666 7.03 -15.72 -20.75
N LEU A 667 6.26 -14.71 -21.16
CA LEU A 667 5.18 -14.90 -22.14
C LEU A 667 5.70 -15.38 -23.50
N ALA A 668 6.86 -14.89 -23.94
CA ALA A 668 7.49 -15.32 -25.19
C ALA A 668 8.00 -16.76 -25.09
N ALA A 669 8.60 -17.15 -23.97
CA ALA A 669 9.01 -18.53 -23.72
C ALA A 669 7.81 -19.48 -23.82
N ARG A 670 6.68 -19.14 -23.19
CA ARG A 670 5.44 -19.92 -23.31
C ARG A 670 4.98 -20.06 -24.75
N ALA A 671 5.02 -18.97 -25.51
CA ALA A 671 4.62 -18.95 -26.91
C ALA A 671 5.53 -19.80 -27.81
N MET A 672 6.81 -19.96 -27.44
CA MET A 672 7.80 -20.79 -28.14
C MET A 672 7.85 -22.25 -27.67
N SER A 673 7.31 -22.56 -26.49
CA SER A 673 7.31 -23.92 -25.96
C SER A 673 6.67 -24.90 -26.95
N GLY A 674 7.50 -25.80 -27.50
CA GLY A 674 7.09 -26.77 -28.50
C GLY A 674 6.33 -27.95 -27.91
N SER A 675 5.58 -28.66 -28.77
CA SER A 675 4.98 -29.94 -28.42
C SER A 675 6.02 -31.06 -28.52
N GLY A 676 6.46 -31.63 -27.39
CA GLY A 676 7.32 -32.83 -27.34
C GLY A 676 8.08 -32.96 -26.02
N GLU A 677 8.38 -34.19 -25.60
CA GLU A 677 9.06 -34.46 -24.32
C GLU A 677 10.55 -34.07 -24.34
N LEU A 678 11.01 -33.42 -23.27
CA LEU A 678 12.43 -33.22 -22.97
C LEU A 678 12.95 -34.43 -22.17
N VAL A 679 13.95 -35.13 -22.69
CA VAL A 679 14.59 -36.29 -22.04
C VAL A 679 15.95 -35.85 -21.45
N TYR A 680 16.13 -36.07 -20.16
CA TYR A 680 17.33 -35.62 -19.43
C TYR A 680 17.63 -36.60 -18.29
N SER A 681 18.88 -36.62 -17.82
CA SER A 681 19.26 -37.40 -16.63
C SER A 681 19.69 -36.48 -15.48
N VAL A 682 19.26 -36.83 -14.27
CA VAL A 682 19.71 -36.21 -13.01
C VAL A 682 20.41 -37.28 -12.19
N ASP A 683 21.70 -37.07 -11.90
CA ASP A 683 22.55 -38.03 -11.19
C ASP A 683 22.51 -39.46 -11.79
N GLY A 684 22.45 -39.54 -13.11
CA GLY A 684 22.40 -40.80 -13.87
C GLY A 684 21.01 -41.45 -13.96
N GLN A 685 19.98 -40.86 -13.36
CA GLN A 685 18.59 -41.30 -13.52
C GLN A 685 17.89 -40.54 -14.64
N GLN A 686 17.49 -41.26 -15.69
CA GLN A 686 16.75 -40.69 -16.82
C GLN A 686 15.34 -40.28 -16.41
N ARG A 687 14.92 -39.10 -16.89
CA ARG A 687 13.63 -38.46 -16.67
C ARG A 687 13.09 -37.91 -17.99
N ARG A 688 11.77 -37.73 -18.04
CA ARG A 688 11.03 -37.16 -19.17
C ARG A 688 10.13 -36.05 -18.65
N ALA A 689 10.09 -34.93 -19.34
CA ALA A 689 9.19 -33.82 -19.02
C ALA A 689 8.40 -33.40 -20.25
N SER A 690 7.08 -33.30 -20.10
CA SER A 690 6.18 -32.81 -21.15
C SER A 690 6.08 -31.28 -21.20
N ALA A 691 6.59 -30.58 -20.17
CA ALA A 691 6.60 -29.13 -20.04
C ALA A 691 8.03 -28.58 -19.93
N GLU A 692 8.23 -27.35 -20.41
CA GLU A 692 9.50 -26.64 -20.36
C GLU A 692 9.36 -25.20 -19.81
N PRO A 693 10.40 -24.69 -19.12
CA PRO A 693 11.66 -25.38 -18.80
C PRO A 693 11.48 -26.43 -17.70
N VAL A 694 12.41 -27.38 -17.63
CA VAL A 694 12.54 -28.27 -16.46
C VAL A 694 13.39 -27.57 -15.43
N VAL A 695 12.86 -27.41 -14.21
CA VAL A 695 13.56 -26.71 -13.12
C VAL A 695 13.92 -27.69 -12.01
N ILE A 696 15.18 -27.61 -11.58
CA ILE A 696 15.75 -28.42 -10.52
C ILE A 696 16.29 -27.45 -9.47
N ASN A 697 15.76 -27.53 -8.26
CA ASN A 697 16.18 -26.69 -7.14
C ASN A 697 16.99 -27.55 -6.16
N PRO A 698 18.32 -27.70 -6.36
CA PRO A 698 19.13 -28.54 -5.48
C PRO A 698 19.22 -27.93 -4.08
N ASP A 699 19.10 -28.79 -3.07
CA ASP A 699 19.41 -28.42 -1.69
C ASP A 699 20.94 -28.35 -1.46
N ALA A 700 21.34 -27.82 -0.31
CA ALA A 700 22.75 -27.68 0.05
C ALA A 700 23.50 -29.04 0.07
N ALA A 701 22.82 -30.12 0.46
CA ALA A 701 23.41 -31.46 0.48
C ALA A 701 23.69 -31.99 -0.94
N THR A 702 22.81 -31.68 -1.89
CA THR A 702 22.96 -32.05 -3.30
C THR A 702 24.08 -31.25 -3.95
N LEU A 703 24.15 -29.94 -3.69
CA LEU A 703 25.27 -29.10 -4.15
C LEU A 703 26.62 -29.54 -3.57
N ALA A 704 26.65 -30.02 -2.32
CA ALA A 704 27.86 -30.55 -1.70
C ALA A 704 28.35 -31.85 -2.36
N ARG A 705 27.42 -32.69 -2.87
CA ARG A 705 27.76 -33.91 -3.62
C ARG A 705 28.10 -33.66 -5.09
N GLY A 706 27.68 -32.52 -5.64
CA GLY A 706 27.77 -32.19 -7.06
C GLY A 706 26.59 -32.79 -7.84
N LEU A 707 25.64 -31.94 -8.23
CA LEU A 707 24.48 -32.31 -9.05
C LEU A 707 24.92 -32.56 -10.49
N ARG A 708 24.74 -33.77 -11.01
CA ARG A 708 25.02 -34.07 -12.43
C ARG A 708 23.76 -33.96 -13.28
N LEU A 709 23.82 -33.13 -14.31
CA LEU A 709 22.75 -32.90 -15.27
C LEU A 709 23.22 -33.25 -16.67
N LYS A 710 22.51 -34.19 -17.32
CA LYS A 710 22.86 -34.67 -18.65
C LYS A 710 21.73 -34.49 -19.65
N ASN A 711 22.08 -34.06 -20.86
CA ASN A 711 21.16 -33.99 -21.99
C ASN A 711 21.05 -35.38 -22.66
N ASP A 712 19.89 -36.02 -22.56
CA ASP A 712 19.61 -37.31 -23.20
C ASP A 712 18.78 -37.17 -24.48
N THR A 713 18.59 -35.93 -24.98
CA THR A 713 17.95 -35.69 -26.27
C THR A 713 18.95 -35.79 -27.42
N ASP A 714 18.42 -35.85 -28.64
CA ASP A 714 19.17 -35.87 -29.90
C ASP A 714 19.61 -34.46 -30.37
N ARG A 715 19.20 -33.40 -29.65
CA ARG A 715 19.46 -32.00 -29.98
C ARG A 715 20.13 -31.28 -28.81
N PRO A 716 20.85 -30.18 -29.05
CA PRO A 716 21.41 -29.39 -27.95
C PRO A 716 20.29 -28.74 -27.12
N ILE A 717 20.51 -28.69 -25.81
CA ILE A 717 19.65 -27.98 -24.84
C ILE A 717 20.48 -26.92 -24.12
N TRP A 718 19.81 -25.95 -23.52
CA TRP A 718 20.43 -24.92 -22.69
C TRP A 718 20.21 -25.24 -21.23
N MET A 719 21.30 -25.20 -20.46
CA MET A 719 21.31 -25.27 -19.02
C MET A 719 21.60 -23.88 -18.47
N GLN A 720 20.72 -23.37 -17.61
CA GLN A 720 20.96 -22.13 -16.88
C GLN A 720 20.98 -22.43 -15.39
N VAL A 721 22.02 -21.97 -14.71
CA VAL A 721 22.19 -22.10 -13.26
C VAL A 721 22.17 -20.70 -12.67
N THR A 722 21.18 -20.44 -11.84
CA THR A 722 20.97 -19.16 -11.18
C THR A 722 21.16 -19.36 -9.68
N ALA A 723 22.15 -18.67 -9.12
CA ALA A 723 22.41 -18.64 -7.68
C ALA A 723 22.12 -17.25 -7.14
N ARG A 724 21.21 -17.13 -6.19
CA ARG A 724 20.83 -15.85 -5.57
C ARG A 724 21.01 -15.92 -4.07
N GLY A 725 21.72 -14.96 -3.50
CA GLY A 725 21.97 -14.90 -2.07
C GLY A 725 22.43 -13.52 -1.63
N VAL A 726 22.68 -13.36 -0.33
CA VAL A 726 23.25 -12.12 0.20
C VAL A 726 24.77 -12.22 0.07
N PRO A 727 25.46 -11.27 -0.58
CA PRO A 727 26.91 -11.29 -0.65
C PRO A 727 27.56 -11.35 0.74
N THR A 728 28.60 -12.18 0.89
CA THR A 728 29.39 -12.23 2.13
C THR A 728 30.13 -10.93 2.39
N ASP A 729 30.70 -10.35 1.34
CA ASP A 729 31.47 -9.11 1.41
C ASP A 729 30.59 -7.89 1.14
N PRO A 730 30.84 -6.75 1.82
CA PRO A 730 30.24 -5.47 1.48
C PRO A 730 30.48 -5.11 0.02
N LEU A 731 29.41 -4.84 -0.73
CA LEU A 731 29.53 -4.35 -2.08
C LEU A 731 30.13 -2.94 -2.05
N PRO A 732 31.06 -2.61 -2.97
CA PRO A 732 31.76 -1.32 -2.96
C PRO A 732 30.81 -0.17 -3.29
N ALA A 733 31.14 1.05 -2.87
CA ALA A 733 30.40 2.24 -3.29
C ALA A 733 30.36 2.36 -4.82
N ALA A 734 29.24 2.84 -5.36
CA ALA A 734 29.00 2.90 -6.81
C ALA A 734 28.42 4.26 -7.22
N ARG A 735 28.77 4.70 -8.44
CA ARG A 735 28.27 5.93 -9.08
C ARG A 735 27.99 5.67 -10.57
N ALA A 736 27.13 4.70 -10.86
CA ALA A 736 26.78 4.31 -12.23
C ALA A 736 25.55 5.10 -12.70
N GLY A 737 25.75 6.29 -13.28
CA GLY A 737 24.65 7.13 -13.77
C GLY A 737 23.87 7.89 -12.69
N LEU A 738 23.86 7.42 -11.44
CA LEU A 738 23.35 8.14 -10.28
C LEU A 738 24.45 8.31 -9.22
N SER A 739 24.45 9.46 -8.55
CA SER A 739 25.26 9.70 -7.34
C SER A 739 24.35 9.76 -6.12
N VAL A 740 24.84 9.27 -4.98
CA VAL A 740 24.14 9.33 -3.70
C VAL A 740 25.14 9.63 -2.58
N GLU A 741 24.71 10.47 -1.66
CA GLU A 741 25.40 10.84 -0.42
C GLU A 741 24.39 10.82 0.72
N ARG A 742 24.83 10.34 1.89
CA ARG A 742 24.01 10.30 3.10
C ARG A 742 24.79 10.92 4.25
N GLU A 743 24.16 11.89 4.91
CA GLU A 743 24.66 12.56 6.09
C GLU A 743 23.72 12.37 7.28
N TYR A 744 24.29 12.26 8.47
CA TYR A 744 23.54 12.30 9.73
C TYR A 744 23.76 13.66 10.36
N LEU A 745 22.68 14.39 10.58
CA LEU A 745 22.71 15.73 11.16
C LEU A 745 21.97 15.73 12.49
N THR A 746 22.45 16.52 13.43
CA THR A 746 21.66 16.90 14.61
C THR A 746 20.45 17.74 14.19
N LEU A 747 19.43 17.87 15.04
CA LEU A 747 18.28 18.75 14.76
C LEU A 747 18.68 20.23 14.56
N GLY A 748 19.87 20.63 15.02
CA GLY A 748 20.45 21.96 14.79
C GLY A 748 21.31 22.08 13.53
N GLY A 749 21.40 21.04 12.70
CA GLY A 749 22.08 21.05 11.40
C GLY A 749 23.59 20.80 11.43
N ARG A 750 24.17 20.46 12.58
CA ARG A 750 25.58 20.02 12.67
C ARG A 750 25.71 18.54 12.33
N PRO A 751 26.78 18.10 11.63
CA PRO A 751 27.08 16.69 11.45
C PRO A 751 27.13 15.93 12.78
N ALA A 752 26.50 14.76 12.82
CA ALA A 752 26.45 13.90 13.99
C ALA A 752 27.64 12.92 13.99
N GLU A 753 28.26 12.75 15.17
CA GLU A 753 29.31 11.76 15.38
C GLU A 753 28.66 10.42 15.77
N LEU A 754 28.63 9.46 14.82
CA LEU A 754 27.91 8.20 14.95
C LEU A 754 28.44 7.25 16.03
N ASP A 755 29.63 7.51 16.58
CA ASP A 755 30.23 6.81 17.71
C ASP A 755 29.86 7.42 19.08
N LYS A 756 29.26 8.62 19.09
CA LYS A 756 28.88 9.37 20.30
C LYS A 756 27.37 9.49 20.50
N VAL A 757 26.57 8.84 19.67
CA VAL A 757 25.10 8.85 19.77
C VAL A 757 24.66 8.22 21.07
N ARG A 758 23.66 8.81 21.73
CA ARG A 758 23.05 8.29 22.96
C ARG A 758 21.60 7.90 22.72
N GLN A 759 21.11 6.99 23.55
CA GLN A 759 19.69 6.65 23.57
C GLN A 759 18.83 7.90 23.74
N ASN A 760 17.76 7.97 22.96
CA ASN A 760 16.82 9.08 22.77
C ASN A 760 17.32 10.28 21.96
N ASP A 761 18.58 10.28 21.49
CA ASP A 761 19.02 11.28 20.54
C ASP A 761 18.20 11.20 19.25
N ARG A 762 17.90 12.37 18.69
CA ARG A 762 17.20 12.52 17.41
C ARG A 762 18.16 13.08 16.37
N LEU A 763 18.22 12.40 15.23
CA LEU A 763 19.07 12.76 14.10
C LEU A 763 18.23 12.89 12.84
N ILE A 764 18.61 13.81 11.97
CA ILE A 764 18.09 13.92 10.61
C ILE A 764 19.01 13.11 9.72
N VAL A 765 18.47 12.13 9.01
CA VAL A 765 19.15 11.46 7.91
C VAL A 765 18.87 12.27 6.66
N SER A 766 19.88 12.95 6.13
CA SER A 766 19.80 13.74 4.90
C SER A 766 20.45 12.94 3.78
N ILE A 767 19.68 12.62 2.73
CA ILE A 767 20.16 11.86 1.57
C ILE A 767 20.00 12.71 0.33
N SER A 768 21.10 12.98 -0.35
CA SER A 768 21.11 13.80 -1.57
C SER A 768 21.87 13.11 -2.69
N GLY A 769 21.64 13.57 -3.91
CA GLY A 769 22.29 12.98 -5.07
C GLY A 769 21.92 13.66 -6.38
N ARG A 770 22.49 13.16 -7.47
CA ARG A 770 22.32 13.71 -8.81
C ARG A 770 22.18 12.64 -9.86
N ASN A 771 21.35 12.93 -10.84
CA ASN A 771 21.35 12.28 -12.14
C ASN A 771 22.57 12.73 -12.94
N LEU A 772 23.47 11.80 -13.23
CA LEU A 772 24.72 12.05 -13.95
C LEU A 772 24.55 11.86 -15.47
N GLU A 773 23.53 11.12 -15.93
CA GLU A 773 23.26 10.90 -17.35
C GLU A 773 22.42 12.03 -17.97
N GLY A 774 21.68 12.77 -17.15
CA GLY A 774 20.85 13.92 -17.56
C GLY A 774 19.53 13.54 -18.26
N GLY A 775 19.29 12.25 -18.51
CA GLY A 775 18.04 11.70 -19.03
C GLY A 775 16.93 11.60 -17.98
N TYR A 776 15.74 11.14 -18.38
CA TYR A 776 14.67 10.85 -17.42
C TYR A 776 14.95 9.55 -16.67
N HIS A 777 14.73 9.56 -15.36
CA HIS A 777 14.81 8.36 -14.53
C HIS A 777 13.67 8.31 -13.51
N GLU A 778 13.04 7.15 -13.39
CA GLU A 778 12.13 6.80 -12.29
C GLU A 778 12.92 6.00 -11.26
N VAL A 779 13.29 6.68 -10.18
CA VAL A 779 14.31 6.22 -9.24
C VAL A 779 13.66 5.70 -7.97
N ALA A 780 14.11 4.53 -7.53
CA ALA A 780 13.88 3.99 -6.20
C ALA A 780 15.10 4.27 -5.31
N LEU A 781 14.87 4.91 -4.17
CA LEU A 781 15.84 5.12 -3.11
C LEU A 781 15.48 4.18 -1.95
N LEU A 782 16.43 3.32 -1.58
CA LEU A 782 16.31 2.37 -0.49
C LEU A 782 17.44 2.63 0.52
N ASP A 783 17.06 3.15 1.70
CA ASP A 783 17.99 3.32 2.81
C ASP A 783 17.66 2.35 3.95
N LEU A 784 18.45 1.28 4.04
CA LEU A 784 18.30 0.29 5.10
C LEU A 784 18.83 0.88 6.43
N LEU A 785 18.04 0.76 7.50
CA LEU A 785 18.39 1.31 8.80
C LEU A 785 19.41 0.43 9.54
N PRO A 786 20.28 1.04 10.38
CA PRO A 786 20.90 0.31 11.48
C PRO A 786 19.85 -0.01 12.54
N ALA A 787 19.90 -1.22 13.12
CA ALA A 787 18.88 -1.74 14.04
C ALA A 787 18.67 -0.92 15.34
N GLY A 788 19.65 -0.10 15.72
CA GLY A 788 19.53 0.79 16.86
C GLY A 788 18.67 2.04 16.63
N PHE A 789 18.33 2.35 15.37
CA PHE A 789 17.53 3.50 14.97
C PHE A 789 16.11 3.12 14.60
N GLU A 790 15.16 3.98 14.95
CA GLU A 790 13.77 3.90 14.50
C GLU A 790 13.36 5.21 13.82
N ILE A 791 12.62 5.13 12.71
CA ILE A 791 12.13 6.33 12.00
C ILE A 791 11.02 6.98 12.84
N GLU A 792 11.18 8.27 13.15
CA GLU A 792 10.19 9.08 13.86
C GLU A 792 9.25 9.79 12.88
N SER A 793 9.79 10.33 11.79
CA SER A 793 8.98 11.01 10.77
C SER A 793 9.75 11.18 9.46
N VAL A 794 9.03 11.22 8.33
CA VAL A 794 9.58 11.63 7.02
C VAL A 794 9.37 13.13 6.86
N LEU A 795 10.39 13.85 6.41
CA LEU A 795 10.27 15.29 6.16
C LEU A 795 9.65 15.53 4.78
N ASN A 796 8.77 16.53 4.72
CA ASN A 796 8.07 17.00 3.53
C ASN A 796 8.22 18.53 3.41
N GLU A 797 7.66 19.14 2.36
CA GLU A 797 7.80 20.58 2.09
C GLU A 797 7.31 21.49 3.24
N GLU A 798 6.36 21.04 4.07
CA GLU A 798 5.88 21.82 5.20
C GLU A 798 6.78 21.65 6.44
N THR A 799 7.10 20.41 6.79
CA THR A 799 7.89 20.08 7.98
C THR A 799 9.35 20.51 7.85
N VAL A 800 9.91 20.49 6.64
CA VAL A 800 11.29 20.94 6.37
C VAL A 800 11.50 22.43 6.70
N LYS A 801 10.44 23.25 6.73
CA LYS A 801 10.53 24.67 7.12
C LYS A 801 11.06 24.86 8.54
N SER A 802 10.95 23.83 9.39
CA SER A 802 11.54 23.83 10.74
C SER A 802 13.06 23.64 10.75
N PHE A 803 13.66 23.29 9.60
CA PHE A 803 15.09 22.96 9.43
C PHE A 803 15.68 23.75 8.25
N PRO A 804 15.85 25.08 8.38
CA PRO A 804 16.22 25.96 7.25
C PRO A 804 17.64 25.72 6.70
N PHE A 805 18.46 24.93 7.39
CA PHE A 805 19.79 24.49 6.91
C PHE A 805 19.71 23.37 5.87
N LEU A 806 18.56 22.69 5.74
CA LEU A 806 18.33 21.69 4.71
C LEU A 806 18.01 22.38 3.38
N SER A 807 18.61 21.89 2.29
CA SER A 807 18.21 22.31 0.95
C SER A 807 16.79 21.85 0.63
N LYS A 808 16.17 22.46 -0.39
CA LYS A 808 14.81 22.13 -0.81
C LYS A 808 14.67 20.61 -1.04
N LEU A 809 13.69 19.99 -0.38
CA LEU A 809 13.39 18.58 -0.57
C LEU A 809 12.77 18.33 -1.95
N THR A 810 13.07 17.17 -2.49
CA THR A 810 12.46 16.66 -3.72
C THR A 810 11.06 16.14 -3.44
N GLU A 811 10.11 16.50 -4.28
CA GLU A 811 8.77 15.92 -4.24
C GLU A 811 8.87 14.43 -4.61
N THR A 812 8.51 13.58 -3.66
CA THR A 812 8.51 12.13 -3.83
C THR A 812 7.13 11.66 -4.32
N ARG A 813 7.10 10.70 -5.24
CA ARG A 813 5.84 10.04 -5.64
C ARG A 813 5.26 9.22 -4.50
N ILE A 814 6.14 8.64 -3.68
CA ILE A 814 5.85 7.95 -2.45
C ILE A 814 7.08 8.00 -1.55
N ALA A 815 6.88 8.10 -0.24
CA ALA A 815 7.92 7.96 0.76
C ALA A 815 7.36 7.14 1.93
N GLU A 816 8.07 6.09 2.32
CA GLU A 816 7.64 5.14 3.33
C GLU A 816 8.68 5.04 4.45
N ALA A 817 8.20 5.18 5.67
CA ALA A 817 8.94 4.86 6.88
C ALA A 817 8.56 3.45 7.34
N ARG A 818 9.47 2.50 7.21
CA ARG A 818 9.31 1.13 7.68
C ARG A 818 10.26 0.88 8.85
N ASP A 819 10.06 -0.23 9.53
CA ASP A 819 10.85 -0.61 10.71
C ASP A 819 12.36 -0.72 10.42
N ASP A 820 12.71 -1.26 9.26
CA ASP A 820 14.09 -1.58 8.89
C ASP A 820 14.65 -0.74 7.75
N ARG A 821 13.84 0.16 7.16
CA ARG A 821 14.22 0.94 5.98
C ARG A 821 13.39 2.20 5.80
N PHE A 822 14.02 3.19 5.18
CA PHE A 822 13.33 4.27 4.49
C PHE A 822 13.31 3.95 2.99
N PHE A 823 12.16 4.17 2.35
CA PHE A 823 12.00 4.05 0.91
C PHE A 823 11.42 5.32 0.33
N ALA A 824 11.91 5.76 -0.84
CA ALA A 824 11.28 6.82 -1.61
C ALA A 824 11.35 6.54 -3.10
N ALA A 825 10.30 6.87 -3.83
CA ALA A 825 10.31 6.90 -5.29
C ALA A 825 10.25 8.35 -5.80
N LEU A 826 11.09 8.68 -6.77
CA LEU A 826 11.26 10.04 -7.29
C LEU A 826 11.54 10.04 -8.80
N ASN A 827 11.14 11.11 -9.48
CA ASN A 827 11.41 11.31 -10.90
C ASN A 827 12.54 12.33 -11.05
N LEU A 828 13.49 12.05 -11.95
CA LEU A 828 14.58 12.96 -12.31
C LEU A 828 14.58 13.25 -13.80
N GLY A 829 15.08 14.42 -14.19
CA GLY A 829 15.25 14.79 -15.60
C GLY A 829 13.95 15.14 -16.32
N ILE A 830 13.94 14.99 -17.65
CA ILE A 830 12.81 15.42 -18.50
C ILE A 830 12.11 14.21 -19.08
N ARG A 831 10.87 13.97 -18.63
CA ARG A 831 10.03 12.85 -19.05
C ARG A 831 9.88 12.84 -20.58
N PRO A 832 10.21 11.72 -21.25
CA PRO A 832 10.25 11.68 -22.72
C PRO A 832 8.87 11.41 -23.34
N TYR A 833 7.84 11.18 -22.52
CA TYR A 833 6.47 10.96 -22.95
C TYR A 833 5.51 12.01 -22.37
N ARG A 834 4.54 12.39 -23.20
CA ARG A 834 3.45 13.28 -22.81
C ARG A 834 2.33 12.45 -22.22
N MET A 835 1.69 12.98 -21.18
CA MET A 835 0.41 12.47 -20.70
C MET A 835 -0.66 13.45 -21.15
N TRP A 836 -1.81 12.97 -21.63
CA TRP A 836 -2.88 13.89 -22.06
C TRP A 836 -3.44 14.77 -20.92
N TRP A 837 -3.20 14.40 -19.66
CA TRP A 837 -3.65 15.12 -18.45
C TRP A 837 -2.55 15.93 -17.74
N ASP A 838 -1.27 15.80 -18.12
CA ASP A 838 -0.15 16.47 -17.44
C ASP A 838 0.81 17.11 -18.45
N ALA A 839 0.95 18.43 -18.35
CA ALA A 839 1.78 19.26 -19.22
C ALA A 839 3.21 19.48 -18.69
N GLU A 840 3.49 19.22 -17.40
CA GLU A 840 4.80 19.45 -16.79
C GLU A 840 5.59 18.15 -16.62
N GLY A 841 6.48 17.89 -17.58
CA GLY A 841 7.37 16.72 -17.59
C GLY A 841 8.79 17.00 -17.11
N LYS A 842 9.06 18.13 -16.44
CA LYS A 842 10.42 18.56 -16.10
C LYS A 842 10.69 18.46 -14.61
N TYR A 843 11.55 17.52 -14.26
CA TYR A 843 12.06 17.31 -12.91
C TYR A 843 13.51 17.80 -12.78
N GLY A 844 13.95 18.00 -11.55
CA GLY A 844 15.35 18.33 -11.27
C GLY A 844 16.29 17.18 -11.62
N ASN A 845 17.55 17.49 -11.93
CA ASN A 845 18.64 16.50 -12.03
C ASN A 845 19.37 16.28 -10.70
N SER A 846 18.85 16.85 -9.61
CA SER A 846 19.35 16.67 -8.26
C SER A 846 18.18 16.33 -7.37
N TYR A 847 18.42 15.49 -6.38
CA TYR A 847 17.42 15.15 -5.38
C TYR A 847 17.97 15.30 -3.98
N HIS A 848 17.05 15.56 -3.06
CA HIS A 848 17.30 15.61 -1.63
C HIS A 848 16.05 15.11 -0.90
N VAL A 849 16.20 14.05 -0.11
CA VAL A 849 15.16 13.53 0.78
C VAL A 849 15.72 13.49 2.19
N ALA A 850 14.85 13.66 3.18
CA ALA A 850 15.28 13.65 4.57
C ALA A 850 14.20 13.04 5.47
N TYR A 851 14.64 12.39 6.54
CA TYR A 851 13.77 11.84 7.57
C TYR A 851 14.46 11.88 8.93
N ILE A 852 13.67 11.84 10.01
CA ILE A 852 14.17 11.87 11.37
C ILE A 852 14.20 10.45 11.91
N VAL A 853 15.34 10.07 12.50
CA VAL A 853 15.49 8.84 13.28
C VAL A 853 15.72 9.16 14.75
N ARG A 854 15.29 8.24 15.60
CA ARG A 854 15.59 8.22 17.03
C ARG A 854 16.50 7.04 17.34
N ALA A 855 17.53 7.30 18.14
CA ALA A 855 18.36 6.25 18.73
C ALA A 855 17.59 5.56 19.88
N VAL A 856 17.18 4.30 19.70
CA VAL A 856 16.29 3.60 20.66
C VAL A 856 17.05 2.55 21.47
N THR A 857 17.78 1.66 20.80
CA THR A 857 18.47 0.55 21.48
C THR A 857 19.96 0.86 21.64
N PRO A 858 20.51 0.89 22.87
CA PRO A 858 21.96 0.95 23.07
C PRO A 858 22.66 -0.28 22.50
N GLY A 859 23.84 -0.09 21.90
CA GLY A 859 24.56 -1.16 21.23
C GLY A 859 25.52 -0.70 20.15
N SER A 860 26.05 -1.64 19.39
CA SER A 860 26.84 -1.38 18.19
C SER A 860 26.18 -2.07 17.00
N PHE A 861 25.85 -1.29 15.97
CA PHE A 861 25.06 -1.75 14.85
C PHE A 861 25.77 -1.48 13.54
N THR A 862 25.61 -2.40 12.59
CA THR A 862 26.03 -2.24 11.21
C THR A 862 25.21 -1.13 10.59
N LEU A 863 25.89 -0.21 9.89
CA LEU A 863 25.27 0.85 9.11
C LEU A 863 25.21 0.40 7.64
N PRO A 864 24.04 0.02 7.12
CA PRO A 864 23.90 -0.41 5.72
C PRO A 864 24.23 0.70 4.73
N ALA A 865 24.53 0.33 3.49
CA ALA A 865 24.65 1.29 2.40
C ALA A 865 23.27 1.79 1.95
N THR A 866 23.19 3.08 1.62
CA THR A 866 22.05 3.64 0.87
C THR A 866 22.19 3.25 -0.58
N ASN A 867 21.11 2.72 -1.17
CA ASN A 867 21.05 2.37 -2.58
C ASN A 867 20.05 3.28 -3.28
N VAL A 868 20.43 3.78 -4.45
CA VAL A 868 19.54 4.51 -5.34
C VAL A 868 19.64 3.85 -6.71
N SER A 869 18.53 3.50 -7.35
CA SER A 869 18.55 2.82 -8.65
C SER A 869 17.34 3.21 -9.48
N ASP A 870 17.52 3.29 -10.79
CA ASP A 870 16.42 3.36 -11.73
C ASP A 870 15.64 2.04 -11.72
N MET A 871 14.32 2.10 -11.49
CA MET A 871 13.46 0.92 -11.44
C MET A 871 13.39 0.18 -12.79
N TYR A 872 13.66 0.88 -13.89
CA TYR A 872 13.51 0.44 -15.28
C TYR A 872 14.82 0.50 -16.07
N ALA A 873 15.93 0.81 -15.40
CA ALA A 873 17.27 0.67 -15.95
C ALA A 873 18.24 0.27 -14.83
N PRO A 874 18.22 -0.99 -14.34
CA PRO A 874 18.98 -1.40 -13.14
C PRO A 874 20.48 -1.10 -13.18
N ARG A 875 21.08 -1.00 -14.38
CA ARG A 875 22.48 -0.57 -14.57
C ARG A 875 22.74 0.85 -14.05
N VAL A 876 21.72 1.71 -14.01
CA VAL A 876 21.75 3.09 -13.54
C VAL A 876 21.46 3.10 -12.03
N HIS A 877 22.50 3.18 -11.23
CA HIS A 877 22.41 3.15 -9.77
C HIS A 877 23.57 3.90 -9.08
N GLY A 878 23.35 4.27 -7.83
CA GLY A 878 24.34 4.80 -6.91
C GLY A 878 24.27 4.06 -5.58
N ARG A 879 25.42 3.90 -4.92
CA ARG A 879 25.51 3.22 -3.63
C ARG A 879 26.56 3.86 -2.73
N THR A 880 26.23 4.10 -1.46
CA THR A 880 27.20 4.57 -0.45
C THR A 880 28.03 3.41 0.10
N THR A 881 29.05 3.70 0.90
CA THR A 881 29.74 2.67 1.69
C THR A 881 28.88 2.22 2.88
N MET A 882 29.10 0.98 3.33
CA MET A 882 28.63 0.51 4.63
C MET A 882 29.55 1.02 5.76
N GLY A 883 29.04 1.09 6.99
CA GLY A 883 29.79 1.52 8.17
C GLY A 883 29.29 0.89 9.45
N ARG A 884 29.47 1.58 10.58
CA ARG A 884 28.88 1.22 11.89
C ARG A 884 28.38 2.46 12.62
N VAL A 885 27.43 2.24 13.53
CA VAL A 885 26.94 3.22 14.49
C VAL A 885 27.02 2.63 15.90
N SER A 886 27.37 3.44 16.89
CA SER A 886 27.39 3.05 18.30
C SER A 886 26.45 3.94 19.08
N ILE A 887 25.56 3.33 19.85
CA ILE A 887 24.57 4.02 20.67
C ILE A 887 24.85 3.70 22.14
N ALA A 888 25.26 4.71 22.89
CA ALA A 888 25.44 4.60 24.33
C ALA A 888 24.08 4.68 25.06
N PRO A 889 23.96 4.10 26.27
CA PRO A 889 22.80 4.32 27.13
C PRO A 889 22.56 5.80 27.40
N ALA A 890 21.31 6.16 27.74
CA ALA A 890 20.98 7.52 28.14
C ALA A 890 21.88 7.98 29.31
N ALA A 891 22.26 9.26 29.33
CA ALA A 891 22.92 9.83 30.50
C ALA A 891 21.98 9.74 31.70
N ARG A 892 22.48 9.20 32.82
CA ARG A 892 21.73 9.15 34.08
C ARG A 892 21.50 10.53 34.66
#